data_AF-A0A7C3THW3-F1
#
_entry.id   AF-A0A7C3THW3-F1
#
_cell.length_a   1.000
_cell.length_b   1.000
_cell.length_c   1.000
_cell.angle_alpha   90.00
_cell.angle_beta   90.00
_cell.angle_gamma   90.00
#
_symmetry.space_group_name_H-M   'P 1'
#
loop_
_entity.id
_entity.type
_entity.pdbx_description
1 polymer ?
#
loop_
_entity_poly.entity_id
_entity_poly.type
_entity_poly.pdbx_seq_one_letter_code
_entity_poly.pdbx_strand_id
1 'polypeptide(L)'
;MKKALCVKTLHGYEITGSREHKLRVIDENGDYVWKEIGDLKIGDWLAIQLFDRKDGDNTLPKFDYHPKLYNRTSFKARIHELPQILTTDLAYLFGAFLGDGSFHKKDYGKIRFTIGEDKRELVEKISRIIKEIFSITPKIRKDKGAYEISFQSVQIREWFEFLGIRKSSARKIRIPSFIFKASGDRIGAFLQGLFDTDGCINAKGYISLTSSSERGIKEIQTLLLLLGIPTIKRELKSVKSWQITITTLRGLENFAKKISFSVKQKAERLANIDLNKLFRKDYLPNQYKVLSKYLHGKLRKKYHRIVRGERQLNIRQAKEILSYINIPELSNVMARNQFYTQVSEIENLRSQKMYDLTVPVSNCYIANGFVSHNSGGGTGFSFSKVRPKNDAVKSTGGIASGPVSFMKVFDVATEVIKQGGRRRGANMGILRVDHPDIIEFITSKEESTAFNNFNISVALTDKFMRALEKEEDYELINPRTKQIVKKLPAKDVFELIVNMAWRNGEPGIIFIDRINEFNPTPNVGEIESTNPCGEQPLLPYESCNLGSINLSLMVKDGKLDYDKLIRTVRISVHFLDNVIDANKYPLPQIEKITRANRKIGLGVMGFADMLIQLGIPYDSEEAINLAEEIMKTIQNEARKASSELAEKRGCFQNFKGSIYDVPGGIKLRNASLTTIAPTGSISIIAGCSSGIEPLFAVCYTRNVLEGQKLIEINPLFEKMAKMEGFYSEELIEKIAEKGSLRQISGIPERFKRIFVTAHDITPEWHVRMQAAFQKYTDNAVSKTVNFPNNAKVDDVRKVYMLAYRSGCKGVTVYRDASREEQVLETKKTEMERRSQKTKKETPEKAYGVRLRKKTGCGNIYTKVFSNEHNEPVEVFITLGKAGGCAAAFTEGLARACSLALKYGASLKELEDELMGISCHKQEGIGHNRVLSCIDAVAKSIEDMFGQKVDQKSNSLGACPVCGSQVIYIEGCLRCISCNFSQCE
;
A
#
# COMPACT_ATOMS: atom_id res chain seq x y z
N MET A 1 19.06 -24.17 0.17
CA MET A 1 20.47 -23.88 0.51
C MET A 1 21.13 -23.29 -0.73
N LYS A 2 21.75 -22.11 -0.66
CA LYS A 2 22.43 -21.47 -1.81
C LYS A 2 23.86 -21.10 -1.43
N LYS A 3 24.79 -21.13 -2.40
CA LYS A 3 26.14 -20.53 -2.23
C LYS A 3 25.97 -19.03 -2.00
N ALA A 4 26.63 -18.51 -0.98
CA ALA A 4 26.43 -17.15 -0.50
C ALA A 4 27.75 -16.37 -0.49
N LEU A 5 27.64 -15.06 -0.70
CA LEU A 5 28.75 -14.12 -0.55
C LEU A 5 28.40 -13.13 0.56
N CYS A 6 29.38 -12.83 1.41
CA CYS A 6 29.30 -11.73 2.36
C CYS A 6 30.11 -10.55 1.85
N VAL A 7 29.43 -9.45 1.54
CA VAL A 7 30.04 -8.20 1.10
C VAL A 7 30.23 -7.31 2.32
N LYS A 8 31.46 -6.88 2.58
CA LYS A 8 31.79 -5.91 3.64
C LYS A 8 32.27 -4.61 3.01
N THR A 9 32.00 -3.50 3.68
CA THR A 9 32.33 -2.16 3.22
C THR A 9 33.39 -1.50 4.09
N LEU A 10 34.06 -0.45 3.58
CA LEU A 10 35.07 0.31 4.33
C LEU A 10 34.53 0.92 5.64
N HIS A 11 33.23 1.19 5.73
CA HIS A 11 32.58 1.71 6.93
C HIS A 11 32.10 0.61 7.89
N GLY A 12 32.32 -0.66 7.52
CA GLY A 12 32.01 -1.83 8.34
C GLY A 12 30.57 -2.32 8.26
N TYR A 13 29.78 -1.79 7.32
CA TYR A 13 28.48 -2.38 6.93
C TYR A 13 28.70 -3.66 6.14
N GLU A 14 27.82 -4.63 6.35
CA GLU A 14 27.90 -5.94 5.69
C GLU A 14 26.53 -6.44 5.26
N ILE A 15 26.49 -7.14 4.13
CA ILE A 15 25.31 -7.85 3.63
C ILE A 15 25.73 -9.23 3.13
N THR A 16 24.93 -10.23 3.48
CA THR A 16 25.09 -11.60 2.99
C THR A 16 23.93 -11.92 2.06
N GLY A 17 24.25 -12.33 0.82
CA GLY A 17 23.26 -12.65 -0.20
C GLY A 17 23.75 -13.76 -1.14
N SER A 18 22.87 -14.28 -1.98
CA SER A 18 23.26 -15.17 -3.07
C SER A 18 23.99 -14.39 -4.17
N ARG A 19 24.68 -15.09 -5.07
CA ARG A 19 25.52 -14.43 -6.11
C ARG A 19 24.68 -13.57 -7.05
N GLU A 20 23.48 -14.03 -7.38
CA GLU A 20 22.52 -13.37 -8.27
C GLU A 20 21.77 -12.18 -7.63
N HIS A 21 21.92 -12.00 -6.32
CA HIS A 21 21.26 -10.90 -5.61
C HIS A 21 21.86 -9.56 -6.04
N LYS A 22 21.05 -8.53 -6.27
CA LYS A 22 21.52 -7.25 -6.82
C LYS A 22 21.59 -6.16 -5.76
N LEU A 23 22.70 -5.43 -5.72
CA LEU A 23 22.86 -4.22 -4.93
C LEU A 23 22.97 -2.99 -5.82
N ARG A 24 22.54 -1.84 -5.30
CA ARG A 24 22.69 -0.56 -6.00
C ARG A 24 24.13 -0.04 -5.87
N VAL A 25 24.76 0.20 -7.01
CA VAL A 25 26.13 0.68 -7.15
C VAL A 25 26.15 2.01 -7.88
N ILE A 26 27.15 2.85 -7.61
CA ILE A 26 27.47 4.03 -8.43
C ILE A 26 28.56 3.63 -9.42
N ASP A 27 28.27 3.79 -10.71
CA ASP A 27 29.24 3.53 -11.77
C ASP A 27 30.27 4.66 -11.92
N GLU A 28 31.20 4.51 -12.86
CA GLU A 28 32.26 5.49 -13.17
C GLU A 28 31.75 6.83 -13.70
N ASN A 29 30.49 6.90 -14.14
CA ASN A 29 29.83 8.11 -14.63
C ASN A 29 29.13 8.89 -13.51
N GLY A 30 28.98 8.27 -12.33
CA GLY A 30 28.21 8.83 -11.22
C GLY A 30 26.73 8.42 -11.24
N ASP A 31 26.35 7.47 -12.09
CA ASP A 31 24.99 6.98 -12.28
C ASP A 31 24.71 5.71 -11.44
N TYR A 32 23.44 5.46 -11.16
CA TYR A 32 23.04 4.21 -10.50
C TYR A 32 23.00 3.05 -11.47
N VAL A 33 23.65 1.96 -11.08
CA VAL A 33 23.54 0.68 -11.74
C VAL A 33 23.23 -0.41 -10.73
N TRP A 34 22.49 -1.43 -11.18
CA TRP A 34 22.29 -2.65 -10.41
C TRP A 34 23.41 -3.62 -10.72
N LYS A 35 24.09 -4.11 -9.70
CA LYS A 35 25.16 -5.09 -9.85
C LYS A 35 24.89 -6.31 -8.98
N GLU A 36 25.03 -7.49 -9.56
CA GLU A 36 24.89 -8.75 -8.83
C GLU A 36 26.03 -8.87 -7.82
N ILE A 37 25.78 -9.43 -6.64
CA ILE A 37 26.78 -9.61 -5.59
C ILE A 37 27.97 -10.43 -6.13
N GLY A 38 27.71 -11.39 -7.02
CA GLY A 38 28.73 -12.19 -7.69
C GLY A 38 29.68 -11.39 -8.60
N ASP A 39 29.25 -10.23 -9.07
CA ASP A 39 30.01 -9.36 -9.98
C ASP A 39 30.69 -8.19 -9.27
N LEU A 40 30.34 -7.94 -8.00
CA LEU A 40 30.94 -6.88 -7.19
C LEU A 40 32.47 -7.08 -7.08
N LYS A 41 33.18 -5.96 -7.10
CA LYS A 41 34.63 -5.89 -6.95
C LYS A 41 34.99 -5.00 -5.77
N ILE A 42 36.13 -5.26 -5.14
CA ILE A 42 36.71 -4.37 -4.13
C ILE A 42 36.88 -2.98 -4.78
N GLY A 43 36.42 -1.94 -4.08
CA GLY A 43 36.43 -0.56 -4.58
C GLY A 43 35.10 -0.07 -5.19
N ASP A 44 34.17 -0.96 -5.54
CA ASP A 44 32.84 -0.57 -6.05
C ASP A 44 32.08 0.28 -5.02
N TRP A 45 31.42 1.35 -5.47
CA TRP A 45 30.67 2.26 -4.60
C TRP A 45 29.25 1.77 -4.37
N LEU A 46 28.92 1.36 -3.15
CA LEU A 46 27.59 0.94 -2.75
C LEU A 46 26.78 2.08 -2.14
N ALA A 47 25.50 2.12 -2.46
CA ALA A 47 24.53 3.02 -1.87
C ALA A 47 23.92 2.43 -0.58
N ILE A 48 24.06 3.17 0.51
CA ILE A 48 23.42 2.89 1.81
C ILE A 48 22.30 3.91 2.03
N GLN A 49 21.08 3.43 2.23
CA GLN A 49 19.95 4.29 2.53
C GLN A 49 20.05 4.82 3.96
N LEU A 50 19.94 6.14 4.11
CA LEU A 50 19.72 6.76 5.41
C LEU A 50 18.23 6.97 5.63
N PHE A 51 17.79 6.74 6.86
CA PHE A 51 16.39 6.86 7.23
C PHE A 51 16.16 8.04 8.17
N ASP A 52 14.92 8.49 8.24
CA ASP A 52 14.42 9.37 9.30
C ASP A 52 13.21 8.70 9.92
N ARG A 53 13.45 7.61 10.67
CA ARG A 53 12.36 6.86 11.27
C ARG A 53 11.58 7.74 12.23
N LYS A 54 10.29 7.92 11.97
CA LYS A 54 9.36 8.63 12.85
C LYS A 54 8.53 7.63 13.64
N ASP A 55 7.83 6.74 12.94
CA ASP A 55 6.88 5.81 13.55
C ASP A 55 7.46 4.42 13.83
N GLY A 56 6.74 3.63 14.63
CA GLY A 56 7.08 2.25 14.95
C GLY A 56 6.14 1.61 15.96
N ASP A 57 6.22 0.28 16.06
CA ASP A 57 5.53 -0.52 17.04
C ASP A 57 6.25 -0.41 18.39
N ASN A 58 5.62 0.32 19.30
CA ASN A 58 6.13 0.56 20.65
C ASN A 58 5.57 -0.44 21.66
N THR A 59 4.84 -1.48 21.23
CA THR A 59 4.31 -2.48 22.17
C THR A 59 5.43 -3.39 22.67
N LEU A 60 5.35 -3.76 23.95
CA LEU A 60 6.27 -4.72 24.54
C LEU A 60 5.69 -6.14 24.43
N PRO A 61 6.53 -7.16 24.21
CA PRO A 61 6.09 -8.55 24.28
C PRO A 61 5.37 -8.85 25.61
N LYS A 62 4.21 -9.51 25.52
CA LYS A 62 3.41 -9.88 26.69
C LYS A 62 4.19 -10.87 27.56
N PHE A 63 4.31 -10.55 28.85
CA PHE A 63 4.99 -11.36 29.85
C PHE A 63 3.99 -11.85 30.89
N ASP A 64 3.78 -13.16 30.94
CA ASP A 64 2.95 -13.81 31.94
C ASP A 64 3.84 -14.26 33.11
N TYR A 65 3.74 -13.58 34.25
CA TYR A 65 4.53 -13.90 35.43
C TYR A 65 3.86 -15.01 36.25
N HIS A 66 4.57 -16.14 36.42
CA HIS A 66 4.14 -17.26 37.25
C HIS A 66 5.06 -17.35 38.48
N PRO A 67 4.61 -16.92 39.68
CA PRO A 67 5.41 -17.01 40.88
C PRO A 67 5.77 -18.48 41.15
N LYS A 68 7.06 -18.80 41.28
CA LYS A 68 7.49 -20.16 41.66
C LYS A 68 6.99 -20.45 43.09
N LEU A 69 6.12 -21.46 43.24
CA LEU A 69 5.50 -21.89 44.51
C LEU A 69 6.48 -22.49 45.54
N TYR A 70 7.78 -22.52 45.26
CA TYR A 70 8.80 -23.11 46.12
C TYR A 70 9.60 -22.02 46.85
N ASN A 71 9.02 -21.43 47.89
CA ASN A 71 9.78 -20.94 49.05
C ASN A 71 8.84 -20.76 50.24
N ARG A 72 9.03 -21.59 51.27
CA ARG A 72 8.37 -21.53 52.58
C ARG A 72 8.88 -20.36 53.43
N THR A 73 8.93 -19.16 52.88
CA THR A 73 9.17 -17.94 53.66
C THR A 73 7.90 -17.11 53.72
N SER A 74 7.58 -16.57 54.89
CA SER A 74 6.40 -15.74 55.18
C SER A 74 6.36 -14.40 54.41
N PHE A 75 7.25 -14.20 53.46
CA PHE A 75 7.43 -12.96 52.72
C PHE A 75 6.70 -13.03 51.37
N LYS A 76 5.50 -12.44 51.29
CA LYS A 76 4.82 -12.23 50.00
C LYS A 76 5.60 -11.18 49.20
N ALA A 77 6.26 -11.60 48.12
CA ALA A 77 6.93 -10.67 47.21
C ALA A 77 5.91 -9.70 46.59
N ARG A 78 6.18 -8.40 46.64
CA ARG A 78 5.33 -7.37 46.01
C ARG A 78 5.36 -7.54 44.50
N ILE A 79 4.18 -7.65 43.89
CA ILE A 79 4.01 -7.69 42.44
C ILE A 79 3.87 -6.24 41.96
N HIS A 80 4.64 -5.88 40.93
CA HIS A 80 4.66 -4.58 40.29
C HIS A 80 3.85 -4.62 39.00
N GLU A 81 3.18 -3.51 38.68
CA GLU A 81 2.61 -3.30 37.34
C GLU A 81 3.75 -3.09 36.34
N LEU A 82 3.79 -3.93 35.31
CA LEU A 82 4.83 -3.87 34.28
C LEU A 82 4.30 -3.10 33.07
N PRO A 83 5.07 -2.14 32.52
CA PRO A 83 4.68 -1.41 31.32
C PRO A 83 4.40 -2.34 30.13
N GLN A 84 3.34 -2.03 29.38
CA GLN A 84 3.00 -2.72 28.12
C GLN A 84 3.48 -1.96 26.88
N ILE A 85 3.88 -0.70 27.06
CA ILE A 85 4.34 0.19 25.99
C ILE A 85 5.75 0.66 26.33
N LEU A 86 6.62 0.65 25.32
CA LEU A 86 7.96 1.20 25.37
C LEU A 86 7.89 2.73 25.33
N THR A 87 7.96 3.35 26.49
CA THR A 87 8.14 4.81 26.62
C THR A 87 9.60 5.20 26.36
N THR A 88 9.86 6.49 26.13
CA THR A 88 11.22 7.02 25.99
C THR A 88 12.06 6.80 27.24
N ASP A 89 11.51 7.01 28.43
CA ASP A 89 12.20 6.78 29.71
C ASP A 89 12.51 5.29 29.93
N LEU A 90 11.59 4.38 29.56
CA LEU A 90 11.83 2.94 29.64
C LEU A 90 12.91 2.49 28.62
N ALA A 91 12.85 3.01 27.40
CA ALA A 91 13.84 2.75 26.37
C ALA A 91 15.23 3.22 26.81
N TYR A 92 15.32 4.43 27.38
CA TYR A 92 16.54 4.96 27.98
C TYR A 92 17.10 4.04 29.07
N LEU A 93 16.24 3.60 30.00
CA LEU A 93 16.64 2.70 31.08
C LEU A 93 17.19 1.37 30.54
N PHE A 94 16.56 0.80 29.52
CA PHE A 94 17.05 -0.41 28.84
C PHE A 94 18.42 -0.20 28.19
N GLY A 95 18.63 0.95 27.54
CA GLY A 95 19.92 1.33 26.98
C GLY A 95 21.01 1.46 28.05
N ALA A 96 20.72 2.21 29.12
CA ALA A 96 21.62 2.38 30.25
C ALA A 96 21.94 1.04 30.95
N PHE A 97 20.97 0.11 31.00
CA PHE A 97 21.18 -1.20 31.58
C PHE A 97 22.14 -2.07 30.76
N LEU A 98 22.07 -1.99 29.43
CA LEU A 98 23.02 -2.71 28.58
C LEU A 98 24.46 -2.17 28.71
N GLY A 99 24.61 -0.85 28.89
CA GLY A 99 25.89 -0.19 29.12
C GLY A 99 26.48 -0.48 30.51
N ASP A 100 25.85 0.04 31.57
CA ASP A 100 26.39 0.00 32.94
C ASP A 100 25.58 -0.87 33.92
N GLY A 101 24.55 -1.58 33.45
CA GLY A 101 23.70 -2.46 34.26
C GLY A 101 24.25 -3.88 34.45
N SER A 102 23.84 -4.54 35.54
CA SER A 102 24.07 -5.97 35.78
C SER A 102 23.04 -6.60 36.73
N PHE A 103 22.82 -7.90 36.59
CA PHE A 103 22.11 -8.70 37.59
C PHE A 103 23.10 -9.21 38.64
N HIS A 104 22.71 -9.17 39.91
CA HIS A 104 23.55 -9.67 40.99
C HIS A 104 23.58 -11.22 40.98
N LYS A 105 24.76 -11.79 41.22
CA LYS A 105 24.98 -13.24 41.13
C LYS A 105 24.44 -14.03 42.33
N LYS A 106 24.47 -13.44 43.54
CA LYS A 106 24.05 -14.10 44.80
C LYS A 106 22.59 -13.81 45.10
N ASP A 107 22.23 -12.53 45.14
CA ASP A 107 20.84 -12.08 45.31
C ASP A 107 20.07 -12.08 43.99
N TYR A 108 19.31 -13.15 43.71
CA TYR A 108 18.62 -13.33 42.43
C TYR A 108 17.74 -12.13 42.04
N GLY A 109 17.00 -11.52 42.97
CA GLY A 109 16.14 -10.38 42.64
C GLY A 109 16.86 -9.03 42.43
N LYS A 110 18.17 -8.91 42.69
CA LYS A 110 18.85 -7.61 42.73
C LYS A 110 19.34 -7.18 41.33
N ILE A 111 18.83 -6.03 40.88
CA ILE A 111 19.21 -5.31 39.65
C ILE A 111 20.05 -4.11 40.06
N ARG A 112 21.18 -3.87 39.38
CA ARG A 112 22.06 -2.74 39.70
C ARG A 112 22.66 -2.06 38.47
N PHE A 113 23.02 -0.79 38.63
CA PHE A 113 23.77 0.04 37.70
C PHE A 113 25.02 0.58 38.42
N THR A 114 26.17 0.56 37.75
CA THR A 114 27.43 1.09 38.29
C THR A 114 27.88 2.27 37.46
N ILE A 115 27.73 3.49 38.01
CA ILE A 115 27.95 4.75 37.29
C ILE A 115 29.18 5.45 37.87
N GLY A 116 30.07 5.96 37.01
CA GLY A 116 31.24 6.74 37.46
C GLY A 116 30.88 7.96 38.31
N GLU A 117 31.75 8.32 39.26
CA GLU A 117 31.54 9.46 40.17
C GLU A 117 31.35 10.80 39.45
N ASP A 118 31.96 10.95 38.28
CA ASP A 118 31.88 12.12 37.39
C ASP A 118 30.50 12.28 36.71
N LYS A 119 29.60 11.30 36.84
CA LYS A 119 28.30 11.26 36.14
C LYS A 119 27.11 11.31 37.12
N ARG A 120 27.17 12.17 38.15
CA ARG A 120 26.10 12.29 39.17
C ARG A 120 24.71 12.55 38.58
N GLU A 121 24.61 13.35 37.52
CA GLU A 121 23.33 13.63 36.82
C GLU A 121 22.66 12.35 36.28
N LEU A 122 23.47 11.38 35.84
CA LEU A 122 22.98 10.09 35.37
C LEU A 122 22.40 9.24 36.51
N VAL A 123 22.99 9.35 37.71
CA VAL A 123 22.49 8.68 38.93
C VAL A 123 21.10 9.19 39.28
N GLU A 124 20.89 10.49 39.24
CA GLU A 124 19.60 11.14 39.52
C GLU A 124 18.55 10.76 38.46
N LYS A 125 18.91 10.81 37.17
CA LYS A 125 18.01 10.44 36.06
C LYS A 125 17.58 8.98 36.13
N ILE A 126 18.52 8.03 36.27
CA ILE A 126 18.19 6.60 36.38
C ILE A 126 17.32 6.34 37.61
N SER A 127 17.64 6.95 38.75
CA SER A 127 16.88 6.77 39.98
C SER A 127 15.45 7.28 39.88
N ARG A 128 15.26 8.45 39.23
CA ARG A 128 13.94 9.01 38.93
C ARG A 128 13.12 8.06 38.05
N ILE A 129 13.71 7.59 36.95
CA ILE A 129 13.03 6.69 36.00
C ILE A 129 12.62 5.38 36.67
N ILE A 130 13.50 4.76 37.48
CA ILE A 130 13.17 3.53 38.23
C ILE A 130 11.98 3.76 39.17
N LYS A 131 11.98 4.90 39.88
CA LYS A 131 10.92 5.26 40.81
C LYS A 131 9.58 5.49 40.09
N GLU A 132 9.58 6.20 38.97
CA GLU A 132 8.37 6.49 38.20
C GLU A 132 7.80 5.24 37.53
N ILE A 133 8.65 4.43 36.89
CA ILE A 133 8.19 3.28 36.11
C ILE A 133 7.76 2.11 37.02
N PHE A 134 8.55 1.81 38.06
CA PHE A 134 8.33 0.61 38.87
C PHE A 134 7.74 0.90 40.26
N SER A 135 7.58 2.17 40.63
CA SER A 135 7.19 2.58 41.98
C SER A 135 8.15 2.03 43.05
N ILE A 136 9.45 1.92 42.72
CA ILE A 136 10.51 1.45 43.61
C ILE A 136 11.53 2.56 43.81
N THR A 137 11.81 2.93 45.06
CA THR A 137 12.94 3.82 45.38
C THR A 137 14.23 2.99 45.39
N PRO A 138 15.17 3.20 44.45
CA PRO A 138 16.42 2.46 44.43
C PRO A 138 17.35 2.91 45.58
N LYS A 139 18.18 1.99 46.06
CA LYS A 139 19.26 2.26 47.01
C LYS A 139 20.48 2.75 46.24
N ILE A 140 21.02 3.90 46.65
CA ILE A 140 22.24 4.48 46.10
C ILE A 140 23.36 4.27 47.11
N ARG A 141 24.48 3.69 46.68
CA ARG A 141 25.69 3.54 47.49
C ARG A 141 26.89 4.06 46.72
N LYS A 142 27.81 4.74 47.40
CA LYS A 142 29.11 5.12 46.83
C LYS A 142 30.11 4.03 47.17
N ASP A 143 30.78 3.47 46.17
CA ASP A 143 31.82 2.46 46.33
C ASP A 143 32.94 2.69 45.31
N LYS A 144 34.20 2.75 45.78
CA LYS A 144 35.43 2.82 44.96
C LYS A 144 35.35 3.76 43.73
N GLY A 145 34.95 5.02 43.94
CA GLY A 145 34.91 6.03 42.85
C GLY A 145 33.74 5.88 41.87
N ALA A 146 32.69 5.14 42.25
CA ALA A 146 31.46 4.97 41.48
C ALA A 146 30.22 4.98 42.39
N TYR A 147 29.06 5.26 41.81
CA TYR A 147 27.75 5.12 42.43
C TYR A 147 27.10 3.80 41.97
N GLU A 148 26.75 2.93 42.92
CA GLU A 148 25.87 1.77 42.70
C GLU A 148 24.41 2.18 42.95
N ILE A 149 23.58 2.13 41.92
CA ILE A 149 22.12 2.24 42.02
C ILE A 149 21.58 0.82 42.01
N SER A 150 20.84 0.39 43.04
CA SER A 150 20.30 -0.96 43.08
C SER A 150 18.88 -1.05 43.64
N PHE A 151 18.10 -1.97 43.10
CA PHE A 151 16.78 -2.30 43.60
C PHE A 151 16.51 -3.81 43.46
N GLN A 152 15.51 -4.31 44.19
CA GLN A 152 15.25 -5.74 44.30
C GLN A 152 13.83 -6.08 43.87
N SER A 153 13.70 -6.85 42.79
CA SER A 153 12.43 -7.43 42.33
C SER A 153 12.70 -8.62 41.42
N VAL A 154 12.21 -9.80 41.82
CA VAL A 154 12.32 -11.03 41.02
C VAL A 154 11.52 -10.90 39.72
N GLN A 155 10.29 -10.37 39.81
CA GLN A 155 9.41 -10.17 38.67
C GLN A 155 10.03 -9.24 37.60
N ILE A 156 10.60 -8.09 38.02
CA ILE A 156 11.21 -7.15 37.06
C ILE A 156 12.46 -7.74 36.43
N ARG A 157 13.27 -8.50 37.19
CA ARG A 157 14.42 -9.21 36.63
C ARG A 157 13.98 -10.21 35.57
N GLU A 158 13.02 -11.08 35.89
CA GLU A 158 12.52 -12.09 34.95
C GLU A 158 11.90 -11.44 33.72
N TRP A 159 11.24 -10.30 33.88
CA TRP A 159 10.74 -9.49 32.77
C TRP A 159 11.86 -8.93 31.89
N PHE A 160 12.93 -8.37 32.47
CA PHE A 160 14.10 -7.94 31.69
C PHE A 160 14.74 -9.11 30.94
N GLU A 161 14.88 -10.27 31.59
CA GLU A 161 15.41 -11.48 30.97
C GLU A 161 14.53 -11.98 29.82
N PHE A 162 13.20 -11.96 29.99
CA PHE A 162 12.22 -12.32 28.97
C PHE A 162 12.26 -11.38 27.76
N LEU A 163 12.33 -10.07 28.01
CA LEU A 163 12.50 -9.06 26.97
C LEU A 163 13.86 -9.17 26.24
N GLY A 164 14.79 -9.98 26.75
CA GLY A 164 16.13 -10.10 26.20
C GLY A 164 17.04 -8.93 26.60
N ILE A 165 16.62 -8.08 27.54
CA ILE A 165 17.44 -7.07 28.21
C ILE A 165 18.31 -7.76 29.25
N ARG A 166 19.26 -8.56 28.76
CA ARG A 166 20.14 -9.38 29.59
C ARG A 166 21.61 -9.14 29.23
N LYS A 167 22.45 -9.09 30.26
CA LYS A 167 23.90 -8.98 30.12
C LYS A 167 24.57 -10.21 30.72
N SER A 168 24.58 -11.32 29.98
CA SER A 168 25.28 -12.54 30.40
C SER A 168 26.81 -12.35 30.40
N SER A 169 27.32 -11.52 29.49
CA SER A 169 28.67 -10.95 29.49
C SER A 169 28.72 -9.74 28.55
N ALA A 170 29.70 -8.84 28.72
CA ALA A 170 29.90 -7.70 27.82
C ALA A 170 30.16 -8.14 26.36
N ARG A 171 30.62 -9.37 26.12
CA ARG A 171 30.89 -9.92 24.78
C ARG A 171 29.68 -10.48 24.05
N LYS A 172 28.54 -10.65 24.74
CA LYS A 172 27.33 -11.31 24.20
C LYS A 172 26.11 -10.39 24.15
N ILE A 173 26.33 -9.07 24.16
CA ILE A 173 25.24 -8.07 24.03
C ILE A 173 24.44 -8.34 22.75
N ARG A 174 23.12 -8.33 22.89
CA ARG A 174 22.10 -8.47 21.84
C ARG A 174 21.06 -7.38 22.07
N ILE A 175 20.70 -6.67 21.02
CA ILE A 175 19.57 -5.73 21.05
C ILE A 175 18.28 -6.52 20.79
N PRO A 176 17.26 -6.41 21.65
CA PRO A 176 15.99 -7.06 21.41
C PRO A 176 15.30 -6.59 20.13
N SER A 177 14.59 -7.50 19.46
CA SER A 177 13.91 -7.21 18.19
C SER A 177 12.84 -6.11 18.30
N PHE A 178 12.20 -5.94 19.46
CA PHE A 178 11.19 -4.89 19.64
C PHE A 178 11.81 -3.48 19.58
N ILE A 179 13.09 -3.31 19.95
CA ILE A 179 13.78 -2.02 19.79
C ILE A 179 13.93 -1.67 18.30
N PHE A 180 14.20 -2.65 17.44
CA PHE A 180 14.23 -2.44 15.98
C PHE A 180 12.85 -2.17 15.39
N LYS A 181 11.76 -2.42 16.11
CA LYS A 181 10.39 -2.14 15.69
C LYS A 181 9.84 -0.82 16.25
N ALA A 182 10.46 -0.30 17.30
CA ALA A 182 10.07 0.94 17.96
C ALA A 182 10.19 2.18 17.05
N SER A 183 9.47 3.22 17.44
CA SER A 183 9.53 4.55 16.82
C SER A 183 10.88 5.26 17.05
N GLY A 184 11.17 6.27 16.22
CA GLY A 184 12.51 6.86 16.14
C GLY A 184 12.99 7.52 17.44
N ASP A 185 12.10 8.19 18.16
CA ASP A 185 12.36 8.80 19.46
C ASP A 185 12.62 7.76 20.56
N ARG A 186 11.95 6.58 20.50
CA ARG A 186 12.18 5.46 21.43
C ARG A 186 13.53 4.81 21.16
N ILE A 187 13.88 4.60 19.89
CA ILE A 187 15.22 4.15 19.48
C ILE A 187 16.28 5.18 19.91
N GLY A 188 16.00 6.47 19.70
CA GLY A 188 16.85 7.57 20.10
C GLY A 188 17.13 7.57 21.60
N ALA A 189 16.09 7.43 22.42
CA ALA A 189 16.22 7.35 23.88
C ALA A 189 16.99 6.10 24.34
N PHE A 190 16.75 4.93 23.72
CA PHE A 190 17.53 3.72 23.98
C PHE A 190 19.02 3.92 23.66
N LEU A 191 19.34 4.51 22.50
CA LEU A 191 20.70 4.84 22.14
C LEU A 191 21.30 5.88 23.08
N GLN A 192 20.53 6.87 23.54
CA GLN A 192 21.00 7.89 24.49
C GLN A 192 21.47 7.24 25.79
N GLY A 193 20.72 6.28 26.34
CA GLY A 193 21.13 5.52 27.53
C GLY A 193 22.44 4.75 27.33
N LEU A 194 22.65 4.16 26.14
CA LEU A 194 23.90 3.50 25.78
C LEU A 194 25.08 4.48 25.61
N PHE A 195 24.85 5.66 25.02
CA PHE A 195 25.91 6.65 24.82
C PHE A 195 26.26 7.41 26.10
N ASP A 196 25.33 7.64 27.01
CA ASP A 196 25.63 8.26 28.32
C ASP A 196 26.56 7.37 29.18
N THR A 197 26.36 6.06 29.09
CA THR A 197 27.16 5.03 29.77
C THR A 197 28.48 4.79 29.04
N ASP A 198 28.44 4.17 27.86
CA ASP A 198 29.61 3.67 27.11
C ASP A 198 30.14 4.63 26.02
N GLY A 199 29.46 5.77 25.80
CA GLY A 199 29.81 6.73 24.76
C GLY A 199 30.82 7.80 25.20
N CYS A 200 31.70 8.19 24.27
CA CYS A 200 32.76 9.17 24.48
C CYS A 200 32.86 10.15 23.30
N ILE A 201 33.18 11.42 23.60
CA ILE A 201 33.63 12.42 22.63
C ILE A 201 35.14 12.54 22.79
N ASN A 202 35.91 12.17 21.76
CA ASN A 202 37.36 12.25 21.84
C ASN A 202 37.87 13.70 21.69
N ALA A 203 39.16 13.93 21.94
CA ALA A 203 39.78 15.26 21.86
C ALA A 203 39.66 15.94 20.48
N LYS A 204 39.39 15.17 19.42
CA LYS A 204 39.18 15.67 18.06
C LYS A 204 37.72 16.00 17.77
N GLY A 205 36.79 15.72 18.69
CA GLY A 205 35.35 15.93 18.53
C GLY A 205 34.61 14.77 17.86
N TYR A 206 35.20 13.57 17.73
CA TYR A 206 34.47 12.40 17.23
C TYR A 206 33.71 11.73 18.36
N ILE A 207 32.42 11.47 18.12
CA ILE A 207 31.56 10.69 19.00
C ILE A 207 31.76 9.20 18.69
N SER A 208 32.04 8.43 19.72
CA SER A 208 32.28 6.99 19.60
C SER A 208 31.66 6.21 20.74
N LEU A 209 31.35 4.94 20.47
CA LEU A 209 30.92 3.95 21.45
C LEU A 209 31.75 2.69 21.26
N THR A 210 32.28 2.15 22.35
CA THR A 210 33.16 0.98 22.33
C THR A 210 32.52 -0.17 23.08
N SER A 211 32.54 -1.37 22.52
CA SER A 211 32.00 -2.57 23.15
C SER A 211 32.81 -3.80 22.78
N SER A 212 32.91 -4.74 23.71
CA SER A 212 33.52 -6.06 23.47
C SER A 212 32.58 -7.05 22.75
N SER A 213 31.41 -6.60 22.27
CA SER A 213 30.50 -7.40 21.44
C SER A 213 30.47 -6.86 20.01
N GLU A 214 31.12 -7.55 19.06
CA GLU A 214 31.07 -7.17 17.64
C GLU A 214 29.62 -7.13 17.14
N ARG A 215 28.84 -8.15 17.49
CA ARG A 215 27.46 -8.24 17.04
C ARG A 215 26.59 -7.15 17.66
N GLY A 216 26.79 -6.81 18.93
CA GLY A 216 26.12 -5.67 19.56
C GLY A 216 26.44 -4.38 18.82
N ILE A 217 27.71 -4.17 18.46
CA ILE A 217 28.15 -3.03 17.66
C ILE A 217 27.49 -2.99 16.27
N LYS A 218 27.37 -4.12 15.56
CA LYS A 218 26.65 -4.19 14.27
C LYS A 218 25.17 -3.83 14.42
N GLU A 219 24.53 -4.31 15.47
CA GLU A 219 23.13 -4.03 15.81
C GLU A 219 22.92 -2.55 16.16
N ILE A 220 23.81 -1.94 16.95
CA ILE A 220 23.81 -0.49 17.25
C ILE A 220 24.04 0.34 15.98
N GLN A 221 24.98 -0.06 15.13
CA GLN A 221 25.24 0.59 13.85
C GLN A 221 24.00 0.58 12.94
N THR A 222 23.19 -0.49 12.99
CA THR A 222 21.92 -0.58 12.27
C THR A 222 20.86 0.36 12.85
N LEU A 223 20.72 0.44 14.19
CA LEU A 223 19.81 1.40 14.83
C LEU A 223 20.18 2.86 14.50
N LEU A 224 21.46 3.18 14.49
CA LEU A 224 21.95 4.52 14.12
C LEU A 224 21.61 4.85 12.66
N LEU A 225 21.70 3.89 11.74
CA LEU A 225 21.24 4.08 10.36
C LEU A 225 19.74 4.39 10.26
N LEU A 226 18.90 3.76 11.08
CA LEU A 226 17.46 4.02 11.13
C LEU A 226 17.13 5.46 11.54
N LEU A 227 18.06 6.12 12.25
CA LEU A 227 17.98 7.53 12.64
C LEU A 227 18.75 8.46 11.71
N GLY A 228 19.35 7.93 10.64
CA GLY A 228 20.10 8.71 9.64
C GLY A 228 21.52 9.06 10.09
N ILE A 229 22.12 8.24 10.96
CA ILE A 229 23.44 8.45 11.55
C ILE A 229 24.42 7.38 11.04
N PRO A 230 25.14 7.63 9.93
CA PRO A 230 26.13 6.69 9.44
C PRO A 230 27.40 6.70 10.30
N THR A 231 28.00 5.52 10.47
CA THR A 231 29.15 5.28 11.34
C THR A 231 30.20 4.43 10.66
N ILE A 232 31.44 4.52 11.16
CA ILE A 232 32.50 3.57 10.86
C ILE A 232 32.64 2.59 12.02
N LYS A 233 32.69 1.29 11.71
CA LYS A 233 33.05 0.24 12.68
C LYS A 233 34.54 -0.09 12.53
N ARG A 234 35.27 -0.17 13.65
CA ARG A 234 36.67 -0.58 13.71
C ARG A 234 36.92 -1.57 14.84
N GLU A 235 37.85 -2.49 14.62
CA GLU A 235 38.36 -3.36 15.67
C GLU A 235 39.56 -2.68 16.37
N LEU A 236 39.49 -2.61 17.70
CA LEU A 236 40.57 -2.16 18.57
C LEU A 236 41.30 -3.40 19.09
N LYS A 237 42.29 -3.86 18.31
CA LYS A 237 43.03 -5.11 18.58
C LYS A 237 43.67 -5.15 19.97
N SER A 238 44.19 -4.01 20.46
CA SER A 238 44.86 -3.91 21.77
C SER A 238 43.95 -4.27 22.95
N VAL A 239 42.65 -3.98 22.86
CA VAL A 239 41.67 -4.20 23.93
C VAL A 239 40.60 -5.21 23.55
N LYS A 240 40.80 -5.96 22.45
CA LYS A 240 39.87 -6.97 21.90
C LYS A 240 38.40 -6.49 21.92
N SER A 241 38.18 -5.27 21.43
CA SER A 241 36.88 -4.61 21.43
C SER A 241 36.62 -3.93 20.09
N TRP A 242 35.36 -3.61 19.82
CA TRP A 242 34.93 -2.93 18.60
C TRP A 242 34.41 -1.55 18.94
N GLN A 243 34.73 -0.59 18.08
CA GLN A 243 34.31 0.80 18.24
C GLN A 243 33.51 1.22 17.02
N ILE A 244 32.39 1.90 17.26
CA ILE A 244 31.71 2.69 16.25
C ILE A 244 32.01 4.16 16.46
N THR A 245 32.19 4.88 15.37
CA THR A 245 32.42 6.32 15.38
C THR A 245 31.48 6.97 14.38
N ILE A 246 30.82 8.06 14.77
CA ILE A 246 30.02 8.87 13.84
C ILE A 246 30.98 9.57 12.88
N THR A 247 30.70 9.51 11.57
CA THR A 247 31.69 9.87 10.53
C THR A 247 31.25 10.92 9.52
N THR A 248 30.03 11.43 9.66
CA THR A 248 29.47 12.41 8.72
C THR A 248 28.91 13.61 9.46
N LEU A 249 28.92 14.77 8.79
CA LEU A 249 28.32 15.99 9.31
C LEU A 249 26.84 15.80 9.63
N ARG A 250 26.08 15.26 8.67
CA ARG A 250 24.66 14.91 8.85
C ARG A 250 24.42 13.91 9.97
N GLY A 251 25.32 12.95 10.17
CA GLY A 251 25.25 12.00 11.27
C GLY A 251 25.47 12.67 12.61
N LEU A 252 26.40 13.63 12.70
CA LEU A 252 26.61 14.42 13.90
C LEU A 252 25.38 15.30 14.21
N GLU A 253 24.85 16.00 13.21
CA GLU A 253 23.63 16.81 13.33
C GLU A 253 22.44 15.95 13.81
N ASN A 254 22.23 14.79 13.18
CA ASN A 254 21.18 13.85 13.57
C ASN A 254 21.41 13.26 14.97
N PHE A 255 22.65 13.01 15.37
CA PHE A 255 22.96 12.55 16.73
C PHE A 255 22.62 13.64 17.76
N ALA A 256 23.05 14.87 17.53
CA ALA A 256 22.76 15.99 18.43
C ALA A 256 21.25 16.25 18.54
N LYS A 257 20.51 16.12 17.43
CA LYS A 257 19.05 16.34 17.39
C LYS A 257 18.24 15.19 17.99
N LYS A 258 18.61 13.93 17.73
CA LYS A 258 17.75 12.75 18.01
C LYS A 258 18.20 11.91 19.20
N ILE A 259 19.45 12.05 19.64
CA ILE A 259 20.04 11.24 20.71
C ILE A 259 20.62 12.16 21.80
N SER A 260 21.64 12.95 21.47
CA SER A 260 22.37 13.82 22.41
C SER A 260 22.96 13.08 23.64
N PHE A 261 23.50 13.83 24.60
CA PHE A 261 23.95 13.32 25.90
C PHE A 261 23.13 13.94 27.02
N SER A 262 22.83 13.17 28.07
CA SER A 262 22.14 13.70 29.26
C SER A 262 23.08 14.43 30.20
N VAL A 263 24.39 14.13 30.15
CA VAL A 263 25.41 14.76 31.00
C VAL A 263 25.77 16.14 30.43
N LYS A 264 25.55 17.21 31.20
CA LYS A 264 25.75 18.61 30.75
C LYS A 264 27.11 18.85 30.12
N GLN A 265 28.19 18.41 30.77
CA GLN A 265 29.55 18.59 30.26
C GLN A 265 29.76 17.93 28.87
N LYS A 266 29.14 16.76 28.63
CA LYS A 266 29.21 16.10 27.32
C LYS A 266 28.31 16.79 26.29
N ALA A 267 27.15 17.29 26.70
CA ALA A 267 26.26 18.07 25.84
C ALA A 267 26.88 19.41 25.41
N GLU A 268 27.57 20.11 26.31
CA GLU A 268 28.34 21.32 26.00
C GLU A 268 29.52 21.01 25.08
N ARG A 269 30.25 19.93 25.35
CA ARG A 269 31.32 19.47 24.44
C ARG A 269 30.78 19.13 23.06
N LEU A 270 29.59 18.55 22.96
CA LEU A 270 28.90 18.24 21.69
C LEU A 270 28.50 19.53 20.95
N ALA A 271 27.97 20.53 21.66
CA ALA A 271 27.60 21.82 21.07
C ALA A 271 28.81 22.62 20.56
N ASN A 272 29.96 22.48 21.23
CA ASN A 272 31.21 23.20 20.90
C ASN A 272 32.10 22.47 19.88
N ILE A 273 31.60 21.42 19.21
CA ILE A 273 32.37 20.69 18.20
C ILE A 273 32.59 21.58 16.97
N ASP A 274 33.86 21.83 16.62
CA ASP A 274 34.22 22.53 15.39
C ASP A 274 33.95 21.67 14.15
N LEU A 275 32.81 21.93 13.52
CA LEU A 275 32.35 21.27 12.30
C LEU A 275 33.32 21.44 11.12
N ASN A 276 34.20 22.46 11.13
CA ASN A 276 35.17 22.67 10.06
C ASN A 276 36.37 21.73 10.12
N LYS A 277 36.68 21.18 11.29
CA LYS A 277 37.81 20.26 11.52
C LYS A 277 37.43 18.79 11.33
N LEU A 278 36.14 18.47 11.23
CA LEU A 278 35.61 17.11 11.21
C LEU A 278 35.01 16.71 9.85
N PHE A 279 35.03 15.40 9.55
CA PHE A 279 34.25 14.75 8.48
C PHE A 279 34.52 15.19 7.02
N ARG A 280 35.73 14.92 6.52
CA ARG A 280 36.13 15.16 5.11
C ARG A 280 35.78 14.03 4.12
N LYS A 281 35.11 12.96 4.57
CA LYS A 281 34.96 11.69 3.83
C LYS A 281 33.52 11.28 3.52
N ASP A 282 32.56 12.21 3.56
CA ASP A 282 31.17 11.96 3.13
C ASP A 282 31.04 12.30 1.65
N TYR A 283 31.34 11.32 0.80
CA TYR A 283 31.55 11.51 -0.63
C TYR A 283 30.26 11.30 -1.45
N LEU A 284 30.15 12.09 -2.53
CA LEU A 284 29.29 11.85 -3.68
C LEU A 284 30.19 11.29 -4.79
N PRO A 285 30.17 9.97 -5.02
CA PRO A 285 31.14 9.34 -5.90
C PRO A 285 30.93 9.72 -7.37
N ASN A 286 32.05 9.86 -8.09
CA ASN A 286 32.16 9.98 -9.54
C ASN A 286 31.40 11.16 -10.18
N GLN A 287 31.20 12.25 -9.44
CA GLN A 287 30.49 13.44 -9.92
C GLN A 287 31.32 14.37 -10.83
N TYR A 288 32.54 13.97 -11.22
CA TYR A 288 33.46 14.83 -11.97
C TYR A 288 32.92 15.22 -13.35
N LYS A 289 32.25 14.30 -14.06
CA LYS A 289 31.63 14.58 -15.37
C LYS A 289 30.54 15.64 -15.25
N VAL A 290 29.64 15.48 -14.28
CA VAL A 290 28.59 16.46 -13.96
C VAL A 290 29.22 17.82 -13.66
N LEU A 291 30.18 17.89 -12.74
CA LEU A 291 30.81 19.16 -12.39
C LEU A 291 31.59 19.79 -13.55
N SER A 292 32.19 18.99 -14.43
CA SER A 292 32.97 19.49 -15.57
C SER A 292 32.13 20.26 -16.59
N LYS A 293 30.83 19.93 -16.69
CA LYS A 293 29.83 20.57 -17.54
C LYS A 293 29.40 21.95 -17.03
N TYR A 294 29.33 22.14 -15.70
CA TYR A 294 28.75 23.34 -15.09
C TYR A 294 29.77 24.28 -14.45
N LEU A 295 30.94 23.78 -14.02
CA LEU A 295 31.95 24.62 -13.35
C LEU A 295 32.88 25.28 -14.37
N HIS A 296 32.83 26.62 -14.40
CA HIS A 296 33.69 27.51 -15.19
C HIS A 296 34.44 28.53 -14.30
N GLY A 297 35.42 29.24 -14.88
CA GLY A 297 36.10 30.38 -14.24
C GLY A 297 36.74 30.08 -12.87
N LYS A 298 36.50 30.98 -11.90
CA LYS A 298 37.07 30.90 -10.54
C LYS A 298 36.62 29.63 -9.79
N LEU A 299 35.37 29.20 -9.96
CA LEU A 299 34.84 27.98 -9.33
C LEU A 299 35.51 26.73 -9.91
N ARG A 300 35.71 26.66 -11.23
CA ARG A 300 36.49 25.57 -11.86
C ARG A 300 37.91 25.49 -11.31
N LYS A 301 38.60 26.63 -11.15
CA LYS A 301 39.95 26.67 -10.55
C LYS A 301 39.94 26.14 -9.10
N LYS A 302 38.95 26.55 -8.30
CA LYS A 302 38.79 26.10 -6.90
C LYS A 302 38.58 24.59 -6.77
N TYR A 303 37.76 23.99 -7.63
CA TYR A 303 37.42 22.56 -7.60
C TYR A 303 38.11 21.73 -8.71
N HIS A 304 39.20 22.22 -9.30
CA HIS A 304 39.82 21.63 -10.50
C HIS A 304 40.18 20.15 -10.35
N ARG A 305 40.66 19.73 -9.16
CA ARG A 305 41.00 18.32 -8.87
C ARG A 305 39.78 17.40 -8.86
N ILE A 306 38.61 17.91 -8.50
CA ILE A 306 37.36 17.14 -8.55
C ILE A 306 36.87 17.07 -10.00
N VAL A 307 36.92 18.18 -10.73
CA VAL A 307 36.54 18.24 -12.15
C VAL A 307 37.41 17.33 -13.02
N ARG A 308 38.68 17.13 -12.67
CA ARG A 308 39.61 16.19 -13.33
C ARG A 308 39.45 14.73 -12.89
N GLY A 309 38.57 14.44 -11.94
CA GLY A 309 38.41 13.08 -11.38
C GLY A 309 39.51 12.64 -10.41
N GLU A 310 40.49 13.50 -10.07
CA GLU A 310 41.56 13.18 -9.12
C GLU A 310 41.07 13.09 -7.66
N ARG A 311 39.92 13.70 -7.35
CA ARG A 311 39.31 13.71 -6.02
C ARG A 311 37.80 13.54 -6.10
N GLN A 312 37.25 12.85 -5.11
CA GLN A 312 35.79 12.70 -4.97
C GLN A 312 35.17 13.99 -4.40
N LEU A 313 33.98 14.33 -4.88
CA LEU A 313 33.19 15.43 -4.33
C LEU A 313 32.67 15.02 -2.96
N ASN A 314 32.71 15.91 -1.96
CA ASN A 314 32.03 15.67 -0.67
C ASN A 314 30.76 16.51 -0.53
N ILE A 315 29.86 16.08 0.35
CA ILE A 315 28.54 16.73 0.53
C ILE A 315 28.65 18.21 0.89
N ARG A 316 29.65 18.61 1.69
CA ARG A 316 29.87 20.02 2.04
C ARG A 316 30.24 20.84 0.80
N GLN A 317 31.18 20.35 0.01
CA GLN A 317 31.57 20.98 -1.26
C GLN A 317 30.40 21.01 -2.24
N ALA A 318 29.57 19.95 -2.28
CA ALA A 318 28.37 19.93 -3.10
C ALA A 318 27.35 21.00 -2.66
N LYS A 319 27.07 21.13 -1.36
CA LYS A 319 26.24 22.22 -0.80
C LYS A 319 26.80 23.60 -1.16
N GLU A 320 28.10 23.79 -1.00
CA GLU A 320 28.79 25.04 -1.34
C GLU A 320 28.67 25.36 -2.84
N ILE A 321 28.91 24.39 -3.72
CA ILE A 321 28.75 24.56 -5.17
C ILE A 321 27.30 24.93 -5.50
N LEU A 322 26.33 24.21 -4.92
CA LEU A 322 24.90 24.46 -5.15
C LEU A 322 24.42 25.82 -4.63
N SER A 323 25.12 26.41 -3.66
CA SER A 323 24.82 27.77 -3.20
C SER A 323 25.24 28.85 -4.21
N TYR A 324 26.16 28.52 -5.13
CA TYR A 324 26.60 29.42 -6.19
C TYR A 324 25.93 29.15 -7.53
N ILE A 325 25.65 27.88 -7.85
CA ILE A 325 25.15 27.45 -9.17
C ILE A 325 24.13 26.32 -8.98
N ASN A 326 22.96 26.44 -9.59
CA ASN A 326 22.00 25.35 -9.62
C ASN A 326 22.47 24.24 -10.60
N ILE A 327 22.71 23.04 -10.07
CA ILE A 327 23.11 21.86 -10.85
C ILE A 327 22.06 20.76 -10.60
N PRO A 328 21.05 20.59 -11.47
CA PRO A 328 19.93 19.68 -11.24
C PRO A 328 20.36 18.23 -10.98
N GLU A 329 21.36 17.73 -11.71
CA GLU A 329 21.88 16.36 -11.56
C GLU A 329 22.47 16.15 -10.15
N LEU A 330 23.24 17.13 -9.66
CA LEU A 330 23.84 17.08 -8.33
C LEU A 330 22.79 17.26 -7.22
N SER A 331 21.83 18.16 -7.40
CA SER A 331 20.69 18.36 -6.50
C SER A 331 19.87 17.07 -6.36
N ASN A 332 19.63 16.37 -7.47
CA ASN A 332 18.93 15.09 -7.49
C ASN A 332 19.69 14.00 -6.72
N VAL A 333 21.03 13.93 -6.85
CA VAL A 333 21.85 12.98 -6.09
C VAL A 333 21.77 13.28 -4.59
N MET A 334 21.77 14.56 -4.21
CA MET A 334 21.69 14.99 -2.82
C MET A 334 20.30 14.76 -2.20
N ALA A 335 19.22 14.93 -2.96
CA ALA A 335 17.85 14.75 -2.51
C ALA A 335 17.51 13.30 -2.10
N ARG A 336 18.31 12.32 -2.53
CA ARG A 336 18.07 10.88 -2.25
C ARG A 336 18.39 10.46 -0.81
N ASN A 337 19.05 11.32 -0.04
CA ASN A 337 19.42 11.07 1.35
C ASN A 337 20.16 9.73 1.57
N GLN A 338 21.25 9.51 0.83
CA GLN A 338 22.04 8.27 0.87
C GLN A 338 23.47 8.51 1.32
N PHE A 339 24.06 7.49 1.93
CA PHE A 339 25.47 7.41 2.29
C PHE A 339 26.18 6.43 1.36
N TYR A 340 27.36 6.79 0.89
CA TYR A 340 28.10 5.98 -0.08
C TYR A 340 29.37 5.42 0.53
N THR A 341 29.60 4.13 0.34
CA THR A 341 30.79 3.44 0.84
C THR A 341 31.29 2.42 -0.17
N GLN A 342 32.60 2.20 -0.20
CA GLN A 342 33.19 1.20 -1.10
C GLN A 342 33.16 -0.19 -0.49
N VAL A 343 33.06 -1.20 -1.37
CA VAL A 343 33.33 -2.61 -1.04
C VAL A 343 34.79 -2.73 -0.60
N SER A 344 35.00 -3.30 0.59
CA SER A 344 36.34 -3.56 1.14
C SER A 344 36.73 -5.03 1.07
N GLU A 345 35.76 -5.94 1.16
CA GLU A 345 35.99 -7.38 1.22
C GLU A 345 34.76 -8.12 0.68
N ILE A 346 34.99 -9.24 -0.01
CA ILE A 346 33.95 -10.16 -0.47
C ILE A 346 34.36 -11.57 -0.04
N GLU A 347 33.62 -12.16 0.89
CA GLU A 347 33.92 -13.45 1.48
C GLU A 347 32.99 -14.54 0.91
N ASN A 348 33.57 -15.66 0.45
CA ASN A 348 32.80 -16.82 0.02
C ASN A 348 32.34 -17.63 1.24
N LEU A 349 31.02 -17.72 1.43
CA LEU A 349 30.45 -18.53 2.48
C LEU A 349 30.02 -19.91 1.95
N ARG A 350 30.12 -20.92 2.81
CA ARG A 350 29.49 -22.24 2.57
C ARG A 350 27.99 -22.06 2.35
N SER A 351 27.35 -23.03 1.71
CA SER A 351 25.90 -23.00 1.43
C SER A 351 25.10 -22.58 2.67
N GLN A 352 24.39 -21.46 2.58
CA GLN A 352 23.57 -20.92 3.65
C GLN A 352 22.09 -21.22 3.39
N LYS A 353 21.30 -21.30 4.46
CA LYS A 353 19.84 -21.28 4.36
C LYS A 353 19.41 -19.85 4.05
N MET A 354 19.01 -19.63 2.80
CA MET A 354 18.52 -18.35 2.31
C MET A 354 17.00 -18.39 2.22
N TYR A 355 16.36 -17.31 2.63
CA TYR A 355 14.93 -17.11 2.48
C TYR A 355 14.71 -16.27 1.23
N ASP A 356 13.99 -16.84 0.27
CA ASP A 356 13.60 -16.10 -0.92
C ASP A 356 12.35 -15.30 -0.59
N LEU A 357 12.45 -13.98 -0.70
CA LEU A 357 11.33 -13.08 -0.54
C LEU A 357 10.84 -12.71 -1.94
N THR A 358 9.94 -13.54 -2.47
CA THR A 358 9.25 -13.22 -3.71
C THR A 358 8.20 -12.17 -3.41
N VAL A 359 8.41 -10.97 -3.94
CA VAL A 359 7.37 -9.94 -3.96
C VAL A 359 6.75 -9.94 -5.36
N PRO A 360 5.41 -9.89 -5.48
CA PRO A 360 4.70 -9.92 -6.76
C PRO A 360 5.04 -8.79 -7.72
N VAL A 361 5.79 -7.76 -7.29
CA VAL A 361 6.22 -6.62 -8.12
C VAL A 361 7.64 -6.10 -7.81
N SER A 362 8.09 -5.18 -8.66
CA SER A 362 9.45 -4.65 -8.69
C SER A 362 9.63 -3.74 -7.49
N ASN A 363 10.51 -4.12 -6.58
CA ASN A 363 10.73 -3.35 -5.36
C ASN A 363 12.20 -3.13 -5.13
N CYS A 364 12.54 -1.97 -4.56
CA CYS A 364 13.80 -1.82 -3.89
C CYS A 364 13.57 -2.10 -2.40
N TYR A 365 14.11 -3.18 -1.85
CA TYR A 365 14.11 -3.41 -0.41
C TYR A 365 15.44 -3.00 0.19
N ILE A 366 15.42 -2.68 1.48
CA ILE A 366 16.61 -2.27 2.21
C ILE A 366 16.97 -3.37 3.19
N ALA A 367 18.14 -3.97 2.99
CA ALA A 367 18.68 -5.00 3.87
C ALA A 367 19.98 -4.47 4.48
N ASN A 368 20.05 -4.34 5.81
CA ASN A 368 21.21 -3.76 6.52
C ASN A 368 21.67 -2.39 5.95
N GLY A 369 20.73 -1.58 5.45
CA GLY A 369 21.00 -0.29 4.82
C GLY A 369 21.32 -0.37 3.32
N PHE A 370 21.64 -1.54 2.76
CA PHE A 370 21.89 -1.71 1.32
C PHE A 370 20.58 -1.69 0.53
N VAL A 371 20.56 -0.98 -0.59
CA VAL A 371 19.43 -0.95 -1.52
C VAL A 371 19.53 -2.16 -2.46
N SER A 372 18.55 -3.05 -2.41
CA SER A 372 18.45 -4.29 -3.21
C SER A 372 17.16 -4.34 -4.02
N HIS A 373 17.15 -5.03 -5.17
CA HIS A 373 16.03 -5.03 -6.13
C HIS A 373 15.24 -6.36 -6.19
N ASN A 374 13.94 -6.28 -6.50
CA ASN A 374 13.09 -7.33 -7.07
C ASN A 374 12.35 -6.77 -8.31
N SER A 375 11.93 -7.60 -9.29
CA SER A 375 11.31 -7.27 -10.60
C SER A 375 9.76 -7.17 -10.58
N GLY A 376 9.08 -6.43 -11.48
CA GLY A 376 7.61 -6.24 -11.41
C GLY A 376 6.79 -6.03 -12.68
N GLY A 377 5.52 -6.40 -12.55
CA GLY A 377 4.42 -6.20 -13.51
C GLY A 377 3.05 -6.31 -12.81
N GLY A 378 1.97 -5.85 -13.43
CA GLY A 378 0.60 -6.07 -12.94
C GLY A 378 0.12 -7.49 -13.25
N THR A 379 -0.71 -8.08 -12.38
CA THR A 379 -1.12 -9.49 -12.50
C THR A 379 -2.63 -9.64 -12.65
N GLY A 380 -3.06 -10.59 -13.48
CA GLY A 380 -4.46 -10.99 -13.61
C GLY A 380 -4.69 -12.40 -13.10
N PHE A 381 -5.76 -12.59 -12.34
CA PHE A 381 -6.12 -13.86 -11.74
C PHE A 381 -7.57 -14.23 -12.10
N SER A 382 -7.76 -15.46 -12.57
CA SER A 382 -9.09 -16.08 -12.61
C SER A 382 -9.27 -16.91 -11.36
N PHE A 383 -10.35 -16.65 -10.62
CA PHE A 383 -10.71 -17.42 -9.42
C PHE A 383 -11.78 -18.49 -9.71
N SER A 384 -12.20 -18.61 -10.97
CA SER A 384 -13.32 -19.48 -11.40
C SER A 384 -13.09 -20.98 -11.21
N LYS A 385 -11.83 -21.42 -11.09
CA LYS A 385 -11.46 -22.82 -10.81
C LYS A 385 -11.44 -23.15 -9.32
N VAL A 386 -11.47 -22.14 -8.44
CA VAL A 386 -11.49 -22.36 -7.00
C VAL A 386 -12.86 -22.93 -6.63
N ARG A 387 -12.89 -23.99 -5.81
CA ARG A 387 -14.15 -24.58 -5.37
C ARG A 387 -14.99 -23.57 -4.55
N PRO A 388 -16.31 -23.66 -4.60
CA PRO A 388 -17.16 -22.68 -3.94
C PRO A 388 -17.09 -22.83 -2.42
N LYS A 389 -17.54 -21.79 -1.73
CA LYS A 389 -17.70 -21.77 -0.28
C LYS A 389 -18.59 -22.94 0.15
N ASN A 390 -18.25 -23.52 1.30
CA ASN A 390 -18.90 -24.69 1.87
C ASN A 390 -18.73 -26.02 1.08
N ASP A 391 -17.96 -26.06 -0.02
CA ASP A 391 -17.66 -27.33 -0.70
C ASP A 391 -16.73 -28.22 0.15
N ALA A 392 -16.93 -29.53 0.08
CA ALA A 392 -16.24 -30.49 0.93
C ALA A 392 -14.73 -30.59 0.65
N VAL A 393 -13.93 -30.70 1.71
CA VAL A 393 -12.47 -30.91 1.65
C VAL A 393 -12.13 -32.28 2.22
N LYS A 394 -12.06 -33.29 1.34
CA LYS A 394 -11.88 -34.72 1.71
C LYS A 394 -10.71 -34.99 2.68
N SER A 395 -9.59 -34.30 2.53
CA SER A 395 -8.39 -34.55 3.33
C SER A 395 -8.46 -34.06 4.77
N THR A 396 -9.31 -33.06 5.06
CA THR A 396 -9.44 -32.45 6.39
C THR A 396 -10.80 -32.70 7.03
N GLY A 397 -11.78 -33.23 6.28
CA GLY A 397 -13.17 -33.34 6.72
C GLY A 397 -13.87 -31.98 6.86
N GLY A 398 -13.20 -30.88 6.51
CA GLY A 398 -13.72 -29.52 6.61
C GLY A 398 -14.39 -29.02 5.33
N ILE A 399 -14.75 -27.75 5.34
CA ILE A 399 -15.40 -27.05 4.23
C ILE A 399 -14.50 -25.95 3.65
N ALA A 400 -14.68 -25.64 2.37
CA ALA A 400 -13.91 -24.61 1.68
C ALA A 400 -14.41 -23.19 1.99
N SER A 401 -13.49 -22.22 1.96
CA SER A 401 -13.79 -20.81 2.22
C SER A 401 -14.26 -20.01 0.99
N GLY A 402 -14.15 -20.57 -0.22
CA GLY A 402 -14.55 -19.94 -1.48
C GLY A 402 -13.53 -18.94 -2.06
N PRO A 403 -13.71 -18.52 -3.33
CA PRO A 403 -12.77 -17.67 -4.07
C PRO A 403 -12.60 -16.28 -3.45
N VAL A 404 -13.68 -15.67 -2.97
CA VAL A 404 -13.65 -14.31 -2.38
C VAL A 404 -12.78 -14.28 -1.11
N SER A 405 -12.80 -15.35 -0.30
CA SER A 405 -11.91 -15.48 0.86
C SER A 405 -10.43 -15.58 0.44
N PHE A 406 -10.11 -16.34 -0.61
CA PHE A 406 -8.76 -16.41 -1.14
C PHE A 406 -8.29 -15.07 -1.70
N MET A 407 -9.15 -14.34 -2.41
CA MET A 407 -8.82 -13.01 -2.93
C MET A 407 -8.36 -12.04 -1.83
N LYS A 408 -8.92 -12.11 -0.61
CA LYS A 408 -8.51 -11.26 0.52
C LYS A 408 -7.05 -11.47 0.88
N VAL A 409 -6.55 -12.70 0.78
CA VAL A 409 -5.14 -13.01 1.04
C VAL A 409 -4.24 -12.34 0.00
N PHE A 410 -4.63 -12.37 -1.28
CA PHE A 410 -3.89 -11.69 -2.35
C PHE A 410 -3.94 -10.16 -2.22
N ASP A 411 -5.07 -9.62 -1.77
CA ASP A 411 -5.24 -8.18 -1.56
C ASP A 411 -4.31 -7.68 -0.45
N VAL A 412 -4.35 -8.29 0.73
CA VAL A 412 -3.47 -7.96 1.86
C VAL A 412 -2.00 -8.16 1.48
N ALA A 413 -1.68 -9.25 0.78
CA ALA A 413 -0.33 -9.48 0.29
C ALA A 413 0.12 -8.37 -0.67
N THR A 414 -0.77 -7.81 -1.47
CA THR A 414 -0.42 -6.70 -2.39
C THR A 414 -0.31 -5.37 -1.64
N GLU A 415 -1.13 -5.13 -0.63
CA GLU A 415 -1.09 -3.92 0.19
C GLU A 415 0.24 -3.75 0.94
N VAL A 416 0.76 -4.85 1.50
CA VAL A 416 2.06 -4.85 2.20
C VAL A 416 3.25 -4.73 1.24
N ILE A 417 3.00 -4.82 -0.08
CA ILE A 417 4.02 -4.87 -1.15
C ILE A 417 3.81 -3.67 -2.11
N LYS A 418 4.25 -2.48 -1.70
CA LYS A 418 4.14 -1.22 -2.49
C LYS A 418 5.39 -0.93 -3.32
N GLN A 419 5.23 -0.76 -4.65
CA GLN A 419 6.31 -0.44 -5.60
C GLN A 419 7.02 0.87 -5.22
N GLY A 420 8.30 0.77 -4.81
CA GLY A 420 9.19 1.92 -4.60
C GLY A 420 8.67 2.98 -3.62
N GLY A 421 7.76 2.59 -2.72
CA GLY A 421 7.08 3.52 -1.80
C GLY A 421 6.11 4.51 -2.46
N ARG A 422 5.78 4.36 -3.76
CA ARG A 422 4.94 5.32 -4.51
C ARG A 422 3.84 4.70 -5.39
N ARG A 423 3.95 3.45 -5.86
CA ARG A 423 2.88 2.80 -6.67
C ARG A 423 2.25 1.63 -5.90
N ARG A 424 0.92 1.64 -5.73
CA ARG A 424 0.16 0.49 -5.21
C ARG A 424 0.27 -0.67 -6.22
N GLY A 425 0.36 -1.91 -5.76
CA GLY A 425 0.27 -3.07 -6.67
C GLY A 425 -1.13 -3.15 -7.27
N ALA A 426 -1.25 -3.61 -8.52
CA ALA A 426 -2.53 -3.68 -9.23
C ALA A 426 -2.79 -5.11 -9.71
N ASN A 427 -3.91 -5.67 -9.27
CA ASN A 427 -4.37 -6.99 -9.66
C ASN A 427 -5.70 -6.88 -10.44
N MET A 428 -5.94 -7.82 -11.35
CA MET A 428 -7.29 -8.13 -11.87
C MET A 428 -7.80 -9.40 -11.19
N GLY A 429 -9.03 -9.37 -10.68
CA GLY A 429 -9.74 -10.53 -10.15
C GLY A 429 -10.96 -10.80 -11.02
N ILE A 430 -11.02 -11.99 -11.63
CA ILE A 430 -12.12 -12.38 -12.50
C ILE A 430 -12.80 -13.63 -11.96
N LEU A 431 -14.13 -13.62 -11.97
CA LEU A 431 -14.97 -14.78 -11.70
C LEU A 431 -16.01 -14.94 -12.81
N ARG A 432 -16.15 -16.16 -13.33
CA ARG A 432 -17.20 -16.49 -14.30
C ARG A 432 -18.58 -16.40 -13.66
N VAL A 433 -19.55 -15.92 -14.44
CA VAL A 433 -20.92 -15.70 -13.98
C VAL A 433 -21.61 -17.00 -13.54
N ASP A 434 -21.22 -18.15 -14.08
CA ASP A 434 -21.73 -19.48 -13.72
C ASP A 434 -21.11 -20.08 -12.45
N HIS A 435 -20.28 -19.33 -11.70
CA HIS A 435 -19.70 -19.80 -10.45
C HIS A 435 -20.70 -19.69 -9.27
N PRO A 436 -20.82 -20.68 -8.36
CA PRO A 436 -21.79 -20.63 -7.26
C PRO A 436 -21.65 -19.42 -6.32
N ASP A 437 -20.43 -18.90 -6.14
CA ASP A 437 -20.15 -17.72 -5.30
C ASP A 437 -20.22 -16.38 -6.07
N ILE A 438 -20.87 -16.33 -7.24
CA ILE A 438 -20.91 -15.12 -8.07
C ILE A 438 -21.55 -13.92 -7.36
N ILE A 439 -22.59 -14.14 -6.55
CA ILE A 439 -23.25 -13.07 -5.81
C ILE A 439 -22.30 -12.44 -4.77
N GLU A 440 -21.59 -13.26 -3.99
CA GLU A 440 -20.59 -12.81 -3.01
C GLU A 440 -19.43 -12.07 -3.69
N PHE A 441 -19.08 -12.46 -4.92
CA PHE A 441 -18.04 -11.77 -5.70
C PHE A 441 -18.49 -10.41 -6.21
N ILE A 442 -19.71 -10.30 -6.76
CA ILE A 442 -20.25 -9.02 -7.29
C ILE A 442 -20.37 -7.98 -6.16
N THR A 443 -20.79 -8.40 -4.97
CA THR A 443 -20.94 -7.50 -3.80
C THR A 443 -19.66 -7.34 -2.97
N SER A 444 -18.56 -7.99 -3.36
CA SER A 444 -17.33 -8.05 -2.54
C SER A 444 -16.68 -6.69 -2.25
N LYS A 445 -16.96 -5.67 -3.07
CA LYS A 445 -16.47 -4.28 -2.92
C LYS A 445 -17.57 -3.28 -2.54
N GLU A 446 -18.69 -3.77 -2.00
CA GLU A 446 -19.76 -2.89 -1.54
C GLU A 446 -19.28 -1.94 -0.42
N GLU A 447 -18.43 -2.45 0.47
CA GLU A 447 -17.68 -1.63 1.41
C GLU A 447 -16.43 -1.07 0.71
N SER A 448 -16.30 0.26 0.67
CA SER A 448 -15.27 0.99 -0.08
C SER A 448 -13.82 0.69 0.30
N THR A 449 -13.60 -0.02 1.42
CA THR A 449 -12.28 -0.33 1.96
C THR A 449 -11.80 -1.75 1.64
N ALA A 450 -12.64 -2.61 1.06
CA ALA A 450 -12.29 -3.98 0.72
C ALA A 450 -11.68 -4.09 -0.70
N PHE A 451 -10.66 -4.94 -0.86
CA PHE A 451 -10.05 -5.25 -2.16
C PHE A 451 -9.41 -4.06 -2.88
N ASN A 452 -8.77 -3.16 -2.15
CA ASN A 452 -8.18 -1.91 -2.67
C ASN A 452 -7.09 -2.12 -3.74
N ASN A 453 -6.50 -3.32 -3.81
CA ASN A 453 -5.44 -3.64 -4.78
C ASN A 453 -5.94 -4.51 -5.95
N PHE A 454 -7.24 -4.76 -6.01
CA PHE A 454 -7.89 -5.45 -7.13
C PHE A 454 -8.77 -4.49 -7.91
N ASN A 455 -8.75 -4.60 -9.24
CA ASN A 455 -9.95 -4.36 -10.04
C ASN A 455 -10.68 -5.70 -10.15
N ILE A 456 -12.01 -5.71 -10.02
CA ILE A 456 -12.80 -6.93 -10.25
C ILE A 456 -13.63 -6.83 -11.53
N SER A 457 -13.76 -7.94 -12.24
CA SER A 457 -14.64 -8.05 -13.40
C SER A 457 -15.35 -9.39 -13.45
N VAL A 458 -16.62 -9.38 -13.87
CA VAL A 458 -17.39 -10.60 -14.10
C VAL A 458 -17.14 -11.09 -15.52
N ALA A 459 -16.80 -12.37 -15.65
CA ALA A 459 -16.71 -13.06 -16.94
C ALA A 459 -18.09 -13.57 -17.35
N LEU A 460 -18.75 -12.83 -18.24
CA LEU A 460 -20.05 -13.17 -18.80
C LEU A 460 -19.88 -14.16 -19.96
N THR A 461 -20.69 -15.21 -19.95
CA THR A 461 -20.76 -16.22 -21.01
C THR A 461 -21.89 -15.88 -21.98
N ASP A 462 -21.80 -16.36 -23.22
CA ASP A 462 -22.87 -16.20 -24.20
C ASP A 462 -24.14 -16.94 -23.77
N LYS A 463 -24.00 -18.04 -23.01
CA LYS A 463 -25.13 -18.74 -22.39
C LYS A 463 -25.88 -17.82 -21.43
N PHE A 464 -25.17 -17.09 -20.57
CA PHE A 464 -25.77 -16.12 -19.66
C PHE A 464 -26.42 -14.95 -20.42
N MET A 465 -25.74 -14.40 -21.43
CA MET A 465 -26.28 -13.28 -22.21
C MET A 465 -27.55 -13.67 -22.98
N ARG A 466 -27.61 -14.88 -23.56
CA ARG A 466 -28.84 -15.40 -24.18
C ARG A 466 -29.96 -15.62 -23.18
N ALA A 467 -29.66 -16.13 -21.98
CA ALA A 467 -30.65 -16.27 -20.91
C ALA A 467 -31.18 -14.90 -20.47
N LEU A 468 -30.31 -13.90 -20.36
CA LEU A 468 -30.69 -12.52 -20.05
C LEU A 468 -31.65 -11.93 -21.10
N GLU A 469 -31.35 -12.09 -22.40
CA GLU A 469 -32.21 -11.59 -23.48
C GLU A 469 -33.57 -12.28 -23.55
N LYS A 470 -33.64 -13.55 -23.13
CA LYS A 470 -34.89 -14.33 -23.07
C LYS A 470 -35.61 -14.25 -21.73
N GLU A 471 -35.06 -13.52 -20.77
CA GLU A 471 -35.52 -13.49 -19.37
C GLU A 471 -35.63 -14.89 -18.71
N GLU A 472 -34.66 -15.76 -19.01
CA GLU A 472 -34.57 -17.13 -18.49
C GLU A 472 -33.60 -17.27 -17.30
N ASP A 473 -33.73 -18.38 -16.58
CA ASP A 473 -32.77 -18.81 -15.57
C ASP A 473 -31.50 -19.41 -16.20
N TYR A 474 -30.37 -19.26 -15.52
CA TYR A 474 -29.12 -19.93 -15.87
C TYR A 474 -28.55 -20.74 -14.70
N GLU A 475 -27.66 -21.68 -15.02
CA GLU A 475 -27.12 -22.65 -14.07
C GLU A 475 -25.82 -22.18 -13.43
N LEU A 476 -25.72 -22.31 -12.10
CA LEU A 476 -24.47 -22.22 -11.35
C LEU A 476 -23.84 -23.60 -11.25
N ILE A 477 -22.58 -23.72 -11.66
CA ILE A 477 -21.88 -24.99 -11.84
C ILE A 477 -20.69 -25.04 -10.88
N ASN A 478 -20.61 -26.07 -10.04
CA ASN A 478 -19.43 -26.26 -9.20
C ASN A 478 -18.22 -26.64 -10.08
N PRO A 479 -17.13 -25.85 -10.09
CA PRO A 479 -15.99 -26.08 -10.98
C PRO A 479 -15.27 -27.42 -10.75
N ARG A 480 -15.40 -28.00 -9.55
CA ARG A 480 -14.82 -29.30 -9.17
C ARG A 480 -15.69 -30.48 -9.58
N THR A 481 -16.99 -30.45 -9.27
CA THR A 481 -17.89 -31.59 -9.55
C THR A 481 -18.50 -31.55 -10.94
N LYS A 482 -18.48 -30.38 -11.60
CA LYS A 482 -19.17 -30.09 -12.86
C LYS A 482 -20.69 -30.28 -12.80
N GLN A 483 -21.25 -30.37 -11.59
CA GLN A 483 -22.69 -30.48 -11.36
C GLN A 483 -23.33 -29.11 -11.16
N ILE A 484 -24.59 -29.02 -11.56
CA ILE A 484 -25.44 -27.85 -11.29
C ILE A 484 -25.74 -27.81 -9.80
N VAL A 485 -25.42 -26.69 -9.16
CA VAL A 485 -25.66 -26.45 -7.73
C VAL A 485 -26.98 -25.72 -7.52
N LYS A 486 -27.25 -24.72 -8.35
CA LYS A 486 -28.44 -23.85 -8.25
C LYS A 486 -28.73 -23.23 -9.63
N LYS A 487 -29.96 -22.78 -9.84
CA LYS A 487 -30.33 -21.88 -10.94
C LYS A 487 -30.66 -20.49 -10.40
N LEU A 488 -30.30 -19.45 -11.14
CA LEU A 488 -30.64 -18.06 -10.82
C LEU A 488 -31.24 -17.37 -12.05
N PRO A 489 -32.18 -16.41 -11.86
CA PRO A 489 -32.63 -15.56 -12.95
C PRO A 489 -31.47 -14.74 -13.51
N ALA A 490 -31.23 -14.80 -14.83
CA ALA A 490 -30.14 -14.05 -15.44
C ALA A 490 -30.30 -12.54 -15.26
N LYS A 491 -31.55 -12.06 -15.29
CA LYS A 491 -31.95 -10.67 -15.05
C LYS A 491 -31.47 -10.16 -13.69
N ASP A 492 -31.77 -10.87 -12.61
CA ASP A 492 -31.42 -10.44 -11.25
C ASP A 492 -29.91 -10.32 -11.04
N VAL A 493 -29.15 -11.26 -11.59
CA VAL A 493 -27.68 -11.23 -11.49
C VAL A 493 -27.11 -10.09 -12.32
N PHE A 494 -27.62 -9.87 -13.53
CA PHE A 494 -27.20 -8.74 -14.36
C PHE A 494 -27.53 -7.39 -13.71
N GLU A 495 -28.72 -7.26 -13.13
CA GLU A 495 -29.13 -6.09 -12.37
C GLU A 495 -28.20 -5.81 -11.19
N LEU A 496 -27.79 -6.84 -10.46
CA LEU A 496 -26.84 -6.70 -9.37
C LEU A 496 -25.48 -6.16 -9.87
N ILE A 497 -24.97 -6.69 -11.00
CA ILE A 497 -23.73 -6.20 -11.63
C ILE A 497 -23.86 -4.72 -11.99
N VAL A 498 -24.96 -4.33 -12.65
CA VAL A 498 -25.22 -2.95 -13.07
C VAL A 498 -25.31 -2.01 -11.87
N ASN A 499 -26.05 -2.39 -10.83
CA ASN A 499 -26.23 -1.58 -9.62
C ASN A 499 -24.92 -1.36 -8.87
N MET A 500 -24.11 -2.42 -8.72
CA MET A 500 -22.79 -2.30 -8.08
C MET A 500 -21.86 -1.41 -8.88
N ALA A 501 -21.79 -1.60 -10.20
CA ALA A 501 -20.96 -0.77 -11.07
C ALA A 501 -21.40 0.69 -11.09
N TRP A 502 -22.70 0.97 -11.00
CA TRP A 502 -23.22 2.34 -10.85
C TRP A 502 -22.83 2.96 -9.50
N ARG A 503 -22.82 2.15 -8.43
CA ARG A 503 -22.54 2.59 -7.06
C ARG A 503 -21.06 2.91 -6.85
N ASN A 504 -20.13 2.07 -7.31
CA ASN A 504 -18.70 2.20 -7.01
C ASN A 504 -17.75 1.98 -8.22
N GLY A 505 -18.27 1.85 -9.45
CA GLY A 505 -17.49 1.59 -10.67
C GLY A 505 -17.05 0.14 -10.88
N GLU A 506 -17.42 -0.79 -10.00
CA GLU A 506 -17.08 -2.22 -10.09
C GLU A 506 -18.28 -3.13 -9.74
N PRO A 507 -18.34 -4.37 -10.26
CA PRO A 507 -17.38 -4.97 -11.18
C PRO A 507 -17.51 -4.44 -12.60
N GLY A 508 -16.38 -4.44 -13.33
CA GLY A 508 -16.42 -4.39 -14.80
C GLY A 508 -16.98 -5.68 -15.38
N ILE A 509 -17.16 -5.73 -16.70
CA ILE A 509 -17.58 -6.95 -17.39
C ILE A 509 -16.61 -7.30 -18.51
N ILE A 510 -16.39 -8.61 -18.70
CA ILE A 510 -15.70 -9.17 -19.86
C ILE A 510 -16.56 -10.26 -20.49
N PHE A 511 -16.51 -10.39 -21.80
CA PHE A 511 -17.23 -11.42 -22.55
C PHE A 511 -16.27 -12.57 -22.85
N ILE A 512 -16.25 -13.56 -21.96
CA ILE A 512 -15.16 -14.55 -21.92
C ILE A 512 -15.18 -15.51 -23.12
N ASP A 513 -16.37 -15.86 -23.61
CA ASP A 513 -16.54 -16.73 -24.77
C ASP A 513 -16.04 -16.01 -26.03
N ARG A 514 -16.40 -14.73 -26.19
CA ARG A 514 -15.85 -13.86 -27.25
C ARG A 514 -14.34 -13.70 -27.14
N ILE A 515 -13.79 -13.48 -25.95
CA ILE A 515 -12.33 -13.42 -25.78
C ILE A 515 -11.66 -14.70 -26.29
N ASN A 516 -12.25 -15.87 -26.03
CA ASN A 516 -11.72 -17.15 -26.46
C ASN A 516 -11.97 -17.46 -27.94
N GLU A 517 -13.04 -16.93 -28.55
CA GLU A 517 -13.25 -16.98 -30.01
C GLU A 517 -12.06 -16.37 -30.77
N PHE A 518 -11.49 -15.29 -30.23
CA PHE A 518 -10.31 -14.62 -30.79
C PHE A 518 -8.98 -15.10 -30.18
N ASN A 519 -8.98 -16.19 -29.39
CA ASN A 519 -7.74 -16.74 -28.85
C ASN A 519 -6.89 -17.33 -29.99
N PRO A 520 -5.67 -16.82 -30.26
CA PRO A 520 -4.87 -17.30 -31.37
C PRO A 520 -4.38 -18.74 -31.20
N THR A 521 -4.29 -19.24 -29.96
CA THR A 521 -3.71 -20.54 -29.64
C THR A 521 -4.66 -21.37 -28.74
N PRO A 522 -5.85 -21.75 -29.23
CA PRO A 522 -6.85 -22.43 -28.42
C PRO A 522 -6.41 -23.84 -27.99
N ASN A 523 -5.53 -24.48 -28.77
CA ASN A 523 -4.93 -25.78 -28.45
C ASN A 523 -3.96 -25.74 -27.27
N VAL A 524 -3.42 -24.57 -26.92
CA VAL A 524 -2.48 -24.38 -25.80
C VAL A 524 -3.24 -24.23 -24.47
N GLY A 525 -4.40 -23.58 -24.51
CA GLY A 525 -5.27 -23.39 -23.35
C GLY A 525 -6.35 -22.35 -23.58
N GLU A 526 -7.26 -22.26 -22.60
CA GLU A 526 -8.31 -21.25 -22.55
C GLU A 526 -7.80 -19.98 -21.85
N ILE A 527 -8.20 -18.82 -22.35
CA ILE A 527 -7.97 -17.53 -21.70
C ILE A 527 -9.03 -17.36 -20.62
N GLU A 528 -8.60 -17.23 -19.37
CA GLU A 528 -9.51 -17.22 -18.21
C GLU A 528 -9.56 -15.86 -17.49
N SER A 529 -8.67 -14.94 -17.87
CA SER A 529 -8.47 -13.66 -17.21
C SER A 529 -7.82 -12.63 -18.15
N THR A 530 -7.79 -11.39 -17.69
CA THR A 530 -7.08 -10.28 -18.33
C THR A 530 -6.09 -9.67 -17.34
N ASN A 531 -5.14 -8.87 -17.82
CA ASN A 531 -4.30 -8.03 -16.96
C ASN A 531 -5.15 -6.93 -16.25
N PRO A 532 -4.58 -6.17 -15.29
CA PRO A 532 -5.30 -5.18 -14.47
C PRO A 532 -6.17 -4.15 -15.21
N CYS A 533 -5.81 -3.80 -16.46
CA CYS A 533 -6.49 -2.77 -17.24
C CYS A 533 -7.42 -3.35 -18.34
N GLY A 534 -7.54 -4.68 -18.42
CA GLY A 534 -8.48 -5.38 -19.30
C GLY A 534 -8.06 -5.54 -20.76
N GLU A 535 -6.97 -4.91 -21.21
CA GLU A 535 -6.53 -4.84 -22.61
C GLU A 535 -5.74 -6.07 -23.09
N GLN A 536 -5.20 -6.88 -22.17
CA GLN A 536 -4.47 -8.11 -22.45
C GLN A 536 -5.20 -9.33 -21.88
N PRO A 537 -6.05 -10.00 -22.68
CA PRO A 537 -6.47 -11.35 -22.41
C PRO A 537 -5.30 -12.32 -22.59
N LEU A 538 -4.92 -13.02 -21.53
CA LEU A 538 -3.70 -13.82 -21.47
C LEU A 538 -3.99 -15.24 -20.99
N LEU A 539 -3.26 -16.21 -21.55
CA LEU A 539 -3.23 -17.57 -21.03
C LEU A 539 -2.57 -17.61 -19.64
N PRO A 540 -2.79 -18.67 -18.85
CA PRO A 540 -2.07 -18.85 -17.59
C PRO A 540 -0.55 -18.74 -17.77
N TYR A 541 0.08 -17.94 -16.90
CA TYR A 541 1.51 -17.58 -16.94
C TYR A 541 1.96 -16.78 -18.17
N GLU A 542 1.08 -16.41 -19.09
CA GLU A 542 1.46 -15.62 -20.25
C GLU A 542 1.69 -14.15 -19.88
N SER A 543 2.61 -13.51 -20.59
CA SER A 543 2.89 -12.09 -20.45
C SER A 543 2.91 -11.42 -21.82
N CYS A 544 2.82 -10.08 -21.81
CA CYS A 544 2.83 -9.28 -23.03
C CYS A 544 3.64 -8.01 -22.78
N ASN A 545 4.40 -7.58 -23.78
CA ASN A 545 5.05 -6.27 -23.79
C ASN A 545 4.27 -5.29 -24.68
N LEU A 546 4.11 -4.07 -24.18
CA LEU A 546 3.24 -3.05 -24.76
C LEU A 546 4.05 -1.91 -25.39
N GLY A 547 3.50 -1.29 -26.43
CA GLY A 547 3.98 -0.05 -27.02
C GLY A 547 2.83 0.76 -27.62
N SER A 548 2.94 2.09 -27.65
CA SER A 548 1.87 2.96 -28.14
C SER A 548 2.42 4.01 -29.10
N ILE A 549 1.77 4.13 -30.27
CA ILE A 549 2.08 5.15 -31.28
C ILE A 549 1.36 6.45 -30.90
N ASN A 550 2.09 7.57 -30.84
CA ASN A 550 1.47 8.88 -30.66
C ASN A 550 0.87 9.38 -31.99
N LEU A 551 -0.46 9.31 -32.11
CA LEU A 551 -1.19 9.70 -33.31
C LEU A 551 -1.15 11.20 -33.59
N SER A 552 -0.98 12.04 -32.56
CA SER A 552 -0.89 13.50 -32.74
C SER A 552 0.38 13.93 -33.49
N LEU A 553 1.39 13.05 -33.55
CA LEU A 553 2.61 13.24 -34.34
C LEU A 553 2.51 12.65 -35.75
N MET A 554 1.39 12.00 -36.09
CA MET A 554 1.12 11.43 -37.41
C MET A 554 0.29 12.38 -38.27
N VAL A 555 0.07 13.62 -37.85
CA VAL A 555 -0.65 14.64 -38.62
C VAL A 555 0.36 15.59 -39.27
N LYS A 556 0.13 15.91 -40.55
CA LYS A 556 0.88 16.88 -41.33
C LYS A 556 -0.08 17.66 -42.21
N ASP A 557 0.05 18.99 -42.21
CA ASP A 557 -0.76 19.90 -43.05
C ASP A 557 -2.29 19.67 -42.93
N GLY A 558 -2.76 19.37 -41.71
CA GLY A 558 -4.18 19.12 -41.42
C GLY A 558 -4.71 17.77 -41.92
N LYS A 559 -3.82 16.83 -42.28
CA LYS A 559 -4.18 15.47 -42.74
C LYS A 559 -3.32 14.42 -42.05
N LEU A 560 -3.78 13.17 -42.03
CA LEU A 560 -2.99 12.06 -41.51
C LEU A 560 -1.89 11.66 -42.51
N ASP A 561 -0.66 11.57 -42.01
CA ASP A 561 0.52 11.07 -42.71
C ASP A 561 0.59 9.55 -42.58
N TYR A 562 -0.09 8.85 -43.50
CA TYR A 562 -0.15 7.39 -43.53
C TYR A 562 1.22 6.75 -43.73
N ASP A 563 2.09 7.33 -44.55
CA ASP A 563 3.43 6.78 -44.79
C ASP A 563 4.25 6.74 -43.50
N LYS A 564 4.19 7.82 -42.71
CA LYS A 564 4.82 7.88 -41.39
C LYS A 564 4.20 6.90 -40.41
N LEU A 565 2.88 6.77 -40.39
CA LEU A 565 2.18 5.80 -39.54
C LEU A 565 2.62 4.37 -39.86
N ILE A 566 2.59 3.97 -41.15
CA ILE A 566 2.98 2.65 -41.64
C ILE A 566 4.43 2.34 -41.25
N ARG A 567 5.36 3.27 -41.51
CA ARG A 567 6.76 3.09 -41.13
C ARG A 567 6.92 2.90 -39.62
N THR A 568 6.19 3.68 -38.82
CA THR A 568 6.24 3.60 -37.35
C THR A 568 5.72 2.24 -36.86
N VAL A 569 4.59 1.77 -37.38
CA VAL A 569 4.02 0.45 -37.05
C VAL A 569 5.04 -0.67 -37.27
N ARG A 570 5.70 -0.69 -38.44
CA ARG A 570 6.67 -1.73 -38.81
C ARG A 570 7.88 -1.74 -37.86
N ILE A 571 8.40 -0.55 -37.51
CA ILE A 571 9.49 -0.40 -36.55
C ILE A 571 9.05 -0.87 -35.15
N SER A 572 7.84 -0.47 -34.72
CA SER A 572 7.30 -0.83 -33.41
C SER A 572 7.11 -2.34 -33.25
N VAL A 573 6.59 -3.05 -34.26
CA VAL A 573 6.46 -4.51 -34.22
C VAL A 573 7.82 -5.18 -34.08
N HIS A 574 8.81 -4.76 -34.87
CA HIS A 574 10.17 -5.29 -34.77
C HIS A 574 10.80 -5.00 -33.39
N PHE A 575 10.60 -3.79 -32.86
CA PHE A 575 11.08 -3.42 -31.53
C PHE A 575 10.45 -4.30 -30.44
N LEU A 576 9.12 -4.47 -30.47
CA LEU A 576 8.39 -5.26 -29.50
C LEU A 576 8.74 -6.76 -29.59
N ASP A 577 8.98 -7.32 -30.78
CA ASP A 577 9.46 -8.70 -30.93
C ASP A 577 10.85 -8.87 -30.29
N ASN A 578 11.76 -7.91 -30.50
CA ASN A 578 13.09 -7.94 -29.88
C ASN A 578 13.02 -7.87 -28.34
N VAL A 579 12.06 -7.13 -27.79
CA VAL A 579 11.88 -7.01 -26.33
C VAL A 579 11.61 -8.37 -25.70
N ILE A 580 10.87 -9.27 -26.37
CA ILE A 580 10.61 -10.64 -25.85
C ILE A 580 11.92 -11.38 -25.57
N ASP A 581 12.89 -11.28 -26.47
CA ASP A 581 14.17 -12.00 -26.33
C ASP A 581 15.12 -11.30 -25.35
N ALA A 582 15.03 -9.96 -25.24
CA ALA A 582 15.82 -9.17 -24.31
C ALA A 582 15.27 -9.18 -22.87
N ASN A 583 14.00 -9.55 -22.69
CA ASN A 583 13.35 -9.50 -21.39
C ASN A 583 13.88 -10.59 -20.43
N LYS A 584 13.84 -10.29 -19.14
CA LYS A 584 14.15 -11.24 -18.07
C LYS A 584 12.88 -11.53 -17.29
N TYR A 585 12.39 -12.76 -17.40
CA TYR A 585 11.12 -13.16 -16.79
C TYR A 585 11.32 -13.60 -15.33
N PRO A 586 10.35 -13.30 -14.44
CA PRO A 586 10.46 -13.63 -13.02
C PRO A 586 10.25 -15.13 -12.73
N LEU A 587 9.55 -15.86 -13.62
CA LEU A 587 9.28 -17.29 -13.48
C LEU A 587 9.58 -18.02 -14.80
N PRO A 588 10.21 -19.22 -14.76
CA PRO A 588 10.48 -20.01 -15.97
C PRO A 588 9.23 -20.37 -16.77
N GLN A 589 8.09 -20.56 -16.11
CA GLN A 589 6.81 -20.83 -16.77
C GLN A 589 6.39 -19.65 -17.65
N ILE A 590 6.58 -18.42 -17.16
CA ILE A 590 6.26 -17.19 -17.89
C ILE A 590 7.18 -17.05 -19.09
N GLU A 591 8.48 -17.28 -18.91
CA GLU A 591 9.44 -17.26 -20.01
C GLU A 591 9.06 -18.25 -21.11
N LYS A 592 8.77 -19.49 -20.73
CA LYS A 592 8.44 -20.57 -21.68
C LYS A 592 7.22 -20.20 -22.53
N ILE A 593 6.10 -19.84 -21.90
CA ILE A 593 4.87 -19.56 -22.64
C ILE A 593 4.97 -18.26 -23.44
N THR A 594 5.62 -17.22 -22.90
CA THR A 594 5.79 -15.93 -23.60
C THR A 594 6.68 -16.09 -24.82
N ARG A 595 7.79 -16.84 -24.73
CA ARG A 595 8.63 -17.15 -25.90
C ARG A 595 7.94 -18.04 -26.92
N ALA A 596 7.01 -18.90 -26.48
CA ALA A 596 6.29 -19.81 -27.36
C ALA A 596 5.20 -19.12 -28.19
N ASN A 597 4.45 -18.19 -27.59
CA ASN A 597 3.36 -17.46 -28.26
C ASN A 597 3.81 -16.11 -28.84
N ARG A 598 4.82 -15.49 -28.23
CA ARG A 598 5.39 -14.20 -28.63
C ARG A 598 4.37 -13.08 -28.80
N LYS A 599 3.35 -13.02 -27.92
CA LYS A 599 2.33 -11.96 -27.95
C LYS A 599 2.96 -10.60 -27.69
N ILE A 600 2.57 -9.62 -28.51
CA ILE A 600 2.91 -8.21 -28.31
C ILE A 600 1.63 -7.37 -28.30
N GLY A 601 1.71 -6.17 -27.76
CA GLY A 601 0.60 -5.24 -27.67
C GLY A 601 0.97 -3.86 -28.21
N LEU A 602 0.86 -3.67 -29.52
CA LEU A 602 0.97 -2.37 -30.17
C LEU A 602 -0.39 -1.65 -30.17
N GLY A 603 -0.43 -0.47 -29.57
CA GLY A 603 -1.59 0.40 -29.53
C GLY A 603 -1.29 1.84 -29.95
N VAL A 604 -2.18 2.74 -29.56
CA VAL A 604 -2.07 4.18 -29.84
C VAL A 604 -2.23 5.02 -28.58
N MET A 605 -1.80 6.28 -28.66
CA MET A 605 -2.08 7.37 -27.74
C MET A 605 -2.21 8.68 -28.52
N GLY A 606 -2.70 9.75 -27.90
CA GLY A 606 -2.85 11.05 -28.56
C GLY A 606 -3.99 11.10 -29.59
N PHE A 607 -4.98 10.19 -29.51
CA PHE A 607 -6.09 10.15 -30.46
C PHE A 607 -6.96 11.42 -30.40
N ALA A 608 -7.30 11.90 -29.20
CA ALA A 608 -8.08 13.13 -29.04
C ALA A 608 -7.33 14.36 -29.59
N ASP A 609 -6.03 14.46 -29.33
CA ASP A 609 -5.19 15.53 -29.88
C ASP A 609 -5.10 15.49 -31.41
N MET A 610 -5.03 14.29 -31.99
CA MET A 610 -5.06 14.10 -33.44
C MET A 610 -6.39 14.60 -34.02
N LEU A 611 -7.53 14.21 -33.44
CA LEU A 611 -8.85 14.68 -33.88
C LEU A 611 -8.95 16.22 -33.81
N ILE A 612 -8.42 16.82 -32.74
CA ILE A 612 -8.36 18.27 -32.58
C ILE A 612 -7.55 18.92 -33.71
N GLN A 613 -6.40 18.38 -34.07
CA GLN A 613 -5.58 18.89 -35.17
C GLN A 613 -6.25 18.76 -36.54
N LEU A 614 -7.11 17.74 -36.72
CA LEU A 614 -7.91 17.53 -37.92
C LEU A 614 -9.22 18.33 -37.93
N GLY A 615 -9.60 18.95 -36.81
CA GLY A 615 -10.84 19.68 -36.65
C GLY A 615 -12.09 18.80 -36.51
N ILE A 616 -11.91 17.53 -36.10
CA ILE A 616 -12.98 16.53 -36.02
C ILE A 616 -13.46 16.40 -34.55
N PRO A 617 -14.77 16.55 -34.25
CA PRO A 617 -15.33 16.26 -32.93
C PRO A 617 -15.20 14.78 -32.56
N TYR A 618 -14.83 14.48 -31.31
CA TYR A 618 -14.68 13.10 -30.84
C TYR A 618 -15.99 12.30 -30.93
N ASP A 619 -17.11 12.92 -30.58
CA ASP A 619 -18.47 12.36 -30.60
C ASP A 619 -19.14 12.53 -31.97
N SER A 620 -18.48 12.05 -33.03
CA SER A 620 -18.97 12.12 -34.41
C SER A 620 -18.76 10.83 -35.20
N GLU A 621 -19.60 10.60 -36.23
CA GLU A 621 -19.42 9.47 -37.16
C GLU A 621 -18.08 9.54 -37.91
N GLU A 622 -17.62 10.75 -38.21
CA GLU A 622 -16.33 10.99 -38.85
C GLU A 622 -15.17 10.47 -37.99
N ALA A 623 -15.18 10.75 -36.69
CA ALA A 623 -14.19 10.24 -35.75
C ALA A 623 -14.23 8.70 -35.62
N ILE A 624 -15.42 8.10 -35.63
CA ILE A 624 -15.61 6.63 -35.60
C ILE A 624 -15.02 5.98 -36.86
N ASN A 625 -15.33 6.51 -38.04
CA ASN A 625 -14.83 6.00 -39.31
C ASN A 625 -13.30 6.12 -39.39
N LEU A 626 -12.76 7.25 -38.95
CA LEU A 626 -11.31 7.47 -38.90
C LEU A 626 -10.62 6.52 -37.90
N ALA A 627 -11.22 6.29 -36.74
CA ALA A 627 -10.72 5.31 -35.77
C ALA A 627 -10.64 3.90 -36.37
N GLU A 628 -11.69 3.45 -37.06
CA GLU A 628 -11.70 2.18 -37.78
C GLU A 628 -10.60 2.11 -38.84
N GLU A 629 -10.47 3.15 -39.68
CA GLU A 629 -9.49 3.21 -40.76
C GLU A 629 -8.04 3.15 -40.24
N ILE A 630 -7.73 3.94 -39.21
CA ILE A 630 -6.40 3.98 -38.57
C ILE A 630 -6.09 2.61 -37.97
N MET A 631 -7.00 2.05 -37.17
CA MET A 631 -6.74 0.80 -36.48
C MET A 631 -6.64 -0.38 -37.46
N LYS A 632 -7.44 -0.38 -38.52
CA LYS A 632 -7.33 -1.35 -39.63
C LYS A 632 -5.96 -1.25 -40.31
N THR A 633 -5.49 -0.04 -40.58
CA THR A 633 -4.16 0.19 -41.18
C THR A 633 -3.06 -0.34 -40.26
N ILE A 634 -3.12 -0.01 -38.97
CA ILE A 634 -2.17 -0.51 -37.96
C ILE A 634 -2.16 -2.04 -37.91
N GLN A 635 -3.32 -2.68 -37.84
CA GLN A 635 -3.42 -4.14 -37.75
C GLN A 635 -2.86 -4.82 -39.01
N ASN A 636 -3.22 -4.33 -40.19
CA ASN A 636 -2.77 -4.89 -41.46
C ASN A 636 -1.24 -4.79 -41.60
N GLU A 637 -0.67 -3.61 -41.32
CA GLU A 637 0.77 -3.41 -41.40
C GLU A 637 1.54 -4.14 -40.30
N ALA A 638 0.96 -4.26 -39.10
CA ALA A 638 1.55 -5.06 -38.04
C ALA A 638 1.62 -6.54 -38.42
N ARG A 639 0.57 -7.08 -39.06
CA ARG A 639 0.54 -8.46 -39.58
C ARG A 639 1.57 -8.67 -40.69
N LYS A 640 1.69 -7.74 -41.64
CA LYS A 640 2.74 -7.78 -42.67
C LYS A 640 4.13 -7.80 -42.04
N ALA A 641 4.41 -6.88 -41.11
CA ALA A 641 5.71 -6.80 -40.42
C ALA A 641 6.02 -8.09 -39.65
N SER A 642 5.03 -8.66 -38.97
CA SER A 642 5.18 -9.93 -38.26
C SER A 642 5.39 -11.12 -39.21
N SER A 643 4.77 -11.10 -40.39
CA SER A 643 4.96 -12.12 -41.42
C SER A 643 6.37 -12.09 -42.01
N GLU A 644 6.87 -10.90 -42.34
CA GLU A 644 8.26 -10.72 -42.78
C GLU A 644 9.28 -11.15 -41.70
N LEU A 645 8.96 -10.92 -40.42
CA LEU A 645 9.76 -11.45 -39.31
C LEU A 645 9.68 -12.98 -39.24
N ALA A 646 8.53 -13.58 -39.54
CA ALA A 646 8.35 -15.03 -39.56
C ALA A 646 9.18 -15.69 -40.67
N GLU A 647 9.29 -15.05 -41.84
CA GLU A 647 10.15 -15.52 -42.93
C GLU A 647 11.63 -15.52 -42.51
N LYS A 648 12.06 -14.49 -41.78
CA LYS A 648 13.46 -14.33 -41.36
C LYS A 648 13.85 -15.14 -40.13
N ARG A 649 12.93 -15.31 -39.17
CA ARG A 649 13.21 -15.84 -37.82
C ARG A 649 12.38 -17.08 -37.47
N GLY A 650 11.49 -17.52 -38.35
CA GLY A 650 10.49 -18.56 -38.10
C GLY A 650 9.22 -18.03 -37.44
N CYS A 651 8.11 -18.74 -37.60
CA CYS A 651 6.85 -18.45 -36.90
C CYS A 651 7.00 -18.59 -35.37
N PHE A 652 6.03 -18.10 -34.59
CA PHE A 652 5.99 -18.41 -33.16
C PHE A 652 5.88 -19.93 -32.93
N GLN A 653 6.38 -20.43 -31.80
CA GLN A 653 6.55 -21.87 -31.58
C GLN A 653 5.21 -22.63 -31.57
N ASN A 654 4.17 -22.03 -31.00
CA ASN A 654 2.82 -22.60 -30.96
C ASN A 654 2.00 -22.28 -32.22
N PHE A 655 2.63 -21.94 -33.34
CA PHE A 655 1.92 -21.67 -34.60
C PHE A 655 1.13 -22.89 -35.07
N LYS A 656 1.69 -24.10 -34.93
CA LYS A 656 1.00 -25.34 -35.31
C LYS A 656 -0.23 -25.58 -34.41
N GLY A 657 -1.40 -25.74 -35.03
CA GLY A 657 -2.69 -25.83 -34.34
C GLY A 657 -3.24 -24.50 -33.81
N SER A 658 -2.62 -23.37 -34.17
CA SER A 658 -3.18 -22.03 -33.95
C SER A 658 -4.31 -21.74 -34.95
N ILE A 659 -5.06 -20.66 -34.74
CA ILE A 659 -6.09 -20.22 -35.69
C ILE A 659 -5.52 -19.81 -37.07
N TYR A 660 -4.20 -19.61 -37.15
CA TYR A 660 -3.50 -19.24 -38.39
C TYR A 660 -2.98 -20.46 -39.16
N ASP A 661 -2.98 -21.65 -38.55
CA ASP A 661 -2.50 -22.91 -39.14
C ASP A 661 -3.57 -23.56 -40.02
N VAL A 662 -3.95 -22.84 -41.08
CA VAL A 662 -4.89 -23.29 -42.10
C VAL A 662 -4.24 -23.24 -43.48
N PRO A 663 -4.66 -24.07 -44.46
CA PRO A 663 -4.12 -24.01 -45.82
C PRO A 663 -4.24 -22.59 -46.40
N GLY A 664 -3.12 -22.00 -46.83
CA GLY A 664 -3.08 -20.61 -47.33
C GLY A 664 -3.12 -19.52 -46.24
N GLY A 665 -3.08 -19.90 -44.95
CA GLY A 665 -3.08 -18.97 -43.82
C GLY A 665 -1.80 -18.12 -43.73
N ILE A 666 -1.94 -16.96 -43.08
CA ILE A 666 -0.81 -16.03 -42.87
C ILE A 666 0.19 -16.61 -41.86
N LYS A 667 1.47 -16.66 -42.24
CA LYS A 667 2.56 -17.05 -41.34
C LYS A 667 2.98 -15.85 -40.51
N LEU A 668 2.99 -15.99 -39.19
CA LEU A 668 3.24 -14.88 -38.26
C LEU A 668 4.31 -15.21 -37.23
N ARG A 669 5.09 -14.20 -36.84
CA ARG A 669 6.10 -14.29 -35.78
C ARG A 669 5.49 -14.16 -34.38
N ASN A 670 4.32 -13.55 -34.27
CA ASN A 670 3.67 -13.20 -33.01
C ASN A 670 2.21 -13.68 -33.04
N ALA A 671 1.73 -14.32 -31.97
CA ALA A 671 0.36 -14.83 -31.91
C ALA A 671 -0.71 -13.72 -31.84
N SER A 672 -0.39 -12.59 -31.20
CA SER A 672 -1.19 -11.36 -31.24
C SER A 672 -0.27 -10.13 -31.36
N LEU A 673 -0.78 -9.07 -31.98
CA LEU A 673 0.00 -7.90 -32.35
C LEU A 673 -0.51 -6.61 -31.74
N THR A 674 -1.83 -6.44 -31.68
CA THR A 674 -2.46 -5.15 -31.36
C THR A 674 -3.27 -5.16 -30.06
N THR A 675 -3.30 -4.02 -29.38
CA THR A 675 -4.05 -3.77 -28.14
C THR A 675 -4.27 -2.27 -27.98
N ILE A 676 -5.21 -1.84 -27.16
CA ILE A 676 -5.30 -0.43 -26.75
C ILE A 676 -5.16 -0.35 -25.24
N ALA A 677 -4.03 0.19 -24.78
CA ALA A 677 -3.72 0.37 -23.37
C ALA A 677 -4.18 1.74 -22.85
N PRO A 678 -4.31 1.94 -21.52
CA PRO A 678 -4.65 3.24 -20.95
C PRO A 678 -3.59 4.32 -21.21
N THR A 679 -2.32 3.93 -21.31
CA THR A 679 -1.15 4.81 -21.51
C THR A 679 -0.90 5.90 -20.46
N GLY A 680 -1.56 5.88 -19.29
CA GLY A 680 -1.61 6.99 -18.32
C GLY A 680 -0.29 7.50 -17.71
N SER A 681 0.87 6.98 -18.09
CA SER A 681 2.17 7.60 -17.77
C SER A 681 2.97 7.95 -19.00
N ILE A 682 2.94 7.11 -20.04
CA ILE A 682 3.67 7.36 -21.28
C ILE A 682 3.04 8.49 -22.11
N SER A 683 1.71 8.71 -22.00
CA SER A 683 1.02 9.84 -22.61
C SER A 683 1.46 11.18 -22.00
N ILE A 684 1.63 11.22 -20.67
CA ILE A 684 2.16 12.39 -19.94
C ILE A 684 3.60 12.68 -20.38
N ILE A 685 4.45 11.64 -20.48
CA ILE A 685 5.82 11.79 -20.97
C ILE A 685 5.84 12.30 -22.42
N ALA A 686 4.92 11.82 -23.25
CA ALA A 686 4.77 12.23 -24.64
C ALA A 686 4.04 13.58 -24.82
N GLY A 687 3.49 14.15 -23.74
CA GLY A 687 2.72 15.40 -23.77
C GLY A 687 1.46 15.32 -24.62
N CYS A 688 0.75 14.18 -24.61
CA CYS A 688 -0.46 13.97 -25.41
C CYS A 688 -1.60 13.31 -24.62
N SER A 689 -2.78 13.23 -25.23
CA SER A 689 -3.95 12.54 -24.68
C SER A 689 -3.67 11.05 -24.46
N SER A 690 -4.36 10.47 -23.48
CA SER A 690 -4.13 9.07 -23.07
C SER A 690 -4.88 8.10 -23.98
N GLY A 691 -4.19 7.15 -24.58
CA GLY A 691 -4.79 6.05 -25.34
C GLY A 691 -5.73 6.56 -26.43
N ILE A 692 -6.93 5.98 -26.43
CA ILE A 692 -8.07 6.46 -27.22
C ILE A 692 -9.06 7.26 -26.38
N GLU A 693 -8.69 7.66 -25.16
CA GLU A 693 -9.56 8.46 -24.29
C GLU A 693 -9.74 9.88 -24.86
N PRO A 694 -10.94 10.48 -24.71
CA PRO A 694 -11.11 11.91 -24.94
C PRO A 694 -10.35 12.72 -23.89
N LEU A 695 -10.28 14.04 -24.08
CA LEU A 695 -9.69 14.91 -23.06
C LEU A 695 -10.46 14.77 -21.75
N PHE A 696 -9.76 14.55 -20.64
CA PHE A 696 -10.43 14.58 -19.33
C PHE A 696 -10.87 16.00 -18.98
N ALA A 697 -9.97 16.97 -19.20
CA ALA A 697 -10.24 18.39 -19.07
C ALA A 697 -9.39 19.17 -20.08
N VAL A 698 -9.91 20.30 -20.58
CA VAL A 698 -9.14 21.22 -21.43
C VAL A 698 -8.15 22.05 -20.59
N CYS A 699 -8.52 22.33 -19.35
CA CYS A 699 -7.73 23.07 -18.38
C CYS A 699 -7.96 22.46 -17.00
N TYR A 700 -6.90 22.20 -16.22
CA TYR A 700 -7.02 21.69 -14.86
C TYR A 700 -6.03 22.38 -13.93
N THR A 701 -6.38 22.46 -12.64
CA THR A 701 -5.51 23.07 -11.62
C THR A 701 -4.70 21.99 -10.93
N ARG A 702 -3.38 22.13 -10.95
CA ARG A 702 -2.45 21.28 -10.20
C ARG A 702 -1.99 22.01 -8.94
N ASN A 703 -2.17 21.38 -7.79
CA ASN A 703 -1.62 21.88 -6.53
C ASN A 703 -0.11 21.59 -6.49
N VAL A 704 0.69 22.65 -6.46
CA VAL A 704 2.15 22.55 -6.29
C VAL A 704 2.47 22.71 -4.80
N LEU A 705 3.58 22.09 -4.35
CA LEU A 705 4.12 22.31 -3.01
C LEU A 705 4.20 23.82 -2.73
N GLU A 706 3.81 24.26 -1.53
CA GLU A 706 3.65 25.67 -1.09
C GLU A 706 2.27 26.33 -1.35
N GLY A 707 1.26 25.57 -1.77
CA GLY A 707 -0.12 26.09 -1.85
C GLY A 707 -0.39 26.99 -3.06
N GLN A 708 0.56 27.09 -3.99
CA GLN A 708 0.36 27.74 -5.28
C GLN A 708 -0.44 26.82 -6.21
N LYS A 709 -1.50 27.38 -6.81
CA LYS A 709 -2.32 26.72 -7.83
C LYS A 709 -1.71 27.00 -9.19
N LEU A 710 -1.21 25.95 -9.87
CA LEU A 710 -0.71 26.07 -11.23
C LEU A 710 -1.77 25.55 -12.19
N ILE A 711 -2.25 26.42 -13.07
CA ILE A 711 -3.24 26.08 -14.09
C ILE A 711 -2.52 25.49 -15.29
N GLU A 712 -2.83 24.25 -15.64
CA GLU A 712 -2.27 23.54 -16.80
C GLU A 712 -3.33 23.48 -17.90
N ILE A 713 -3.00 24.03 -19.07
CA ILE A 713 -3.88 24.16 -20.23
C ILE A 713 -3.44 23.19 -21.34
N ASN A 714 -4.39 22.62 -22.07
CA ASN A 714 -4.09 21.84 -23.26
C ASN A 714 -3.32 22.73 -24.28
N PRO A 715 -2.10 22.34 -24.71
CA PRO A 715 -1.27 23.19 -25.57
C PRO A 715 -1.91 23.51 -26.93
N LEU A 716 -2.72 22.60 -27.49
CA LEU A 716 -3.43 22.83 -28.75
C LEU A 716 -4.52 23.89 -28.56
N PHE A 717 -5.25 23.84 -27.45
CA PHE A 717 -6.26 24.84 -27.12
C PHE A 717 -5.63 26.23 -26.96
N GLU A 718 -4.55 26.35 -26.18
CA GLU A 718 -3.85 27.61 -25.98
C GLU A 718 -3.36 28.21 -27.31
N LYS A 719 -2.70 27.39 -28.14
CA LYS A 719 -2.20 27.82 -29.45
C LYS A 719 -3.32 28.32 -30.36
N MET A 720 -4.40 27.54 -30.50
CA MET A 720 -5.54 27.90 -31.35
C MET A 720 -6.28 29.13 -30.83
N ALA A 721 -6.49 29.24 -29.52
CA ALA A 721 -7.15 30.39 -28.90
C ALA A 721 -6.36 31.69 -29.08
N LYS A 722 -5.03 31.64 -28.99
CA LYS A 722 -4.15 32.79 -29.26
C LYS A 722 -4.17 33.20 -30.73
N MET A 723 -4.12 32.23 -31.65
CA MET A 723 -4.17 32.50 -33.09
C MET A 723 -5.49 33.15 -33.53
N GLU A 724 -6.59 32.82 -32.85
CA GLU A 724 -7.94 33.31 -33.17
C GLU A 724 -8.38 34.50 -32.32
N GLY A 725 -7.50 34.99 -31.45
CA GLY A 725 -7.72 36.24 -30.70
C GLY A 725 -8.75 36.19 -29.58
N PHE A 726 -9.20 35.00 -29.14
CA PHE A 726 -10.14 34.88 -28.00
C PHE A 726 -9.48 34.42 -26.70
N TYR A 727 -8.16 34.28 -26.67
CA TYR A 727 -7.41 33.93 -25.47
C TYR A 727 -7.39 35.07 -24.43
N SER A 728 -7.77 34.78 -23.19
CA SER A 728 -7.56 35.66 -22.04
C SER A 728 -7.34 34.85 -20.75
N GLU A 729 -6.61 35.41 -19.78
CA GLU A 729 -6.37 34.74 -18.49
C GLU A 729 -7.70 34.47 -17.75
N GLU A 730 -8.63 35.42 -17.76
CA GLU A 730 -9.97 35.28 -17.18
C GLU A 730 -10.77 34.13 -17.83
N LEU A 731 -10.64 33.94 -19.15
CA LEU A 731 -11.28 32.82 -19.84
C LEU A 731 -10.69 31.48 -19.38
N ILE A 732 -9.37 31.40 -19.22
CA ILE A 732 -8.70 30.16 -18.79
C ILE A 732 -9.11 29.79 -17.36
N GLU A 733 -9.23 30.76 -16.46
CA GLU A 733 -9.74 30.54 -15.11
C GLU A 733 -11.19 30.04 -15.13
N LYS A 734 -12.07 30.64 -15.94
CA LYS A 734 -13.46 30.18 -16.11
C LYS A 734 -13.53 28.75 -16.65
N ILE A 735 -12.65 28.39 -17.60
CA ILE A 735 -12.55 27.02 -18.12
C ILE A 735 -12.12 26.05 -17.02
N ALA A 736 -11.10 26.40 -16.23
CA ALA A 736 -10.61 25.58 -15.13
C ALA A 736 -11.67 25.35 -14.03
N GLU A 737 -12.55 26.32 -13.80
CA GLU A 737 -13.65 26.21 -12.84
C GLU A 737 -14.82 25.37 -13.33
N LYS A 738 -15.23 25.56 -14.60
CA LYS A 738 -16.39 24.87 -15.17
C LYS A 738 -16.08 23.46 -15.66
N GLY A 739 -14.83 23.19 -16.04
CA GLY A 739 -14.37 21.88 -16.54
C GLY A 739 -14.81 21.54 -17.98
N SER A 740 -15.77 22.28 -18.56
CA SER A 740 -16.27 22.12 -19.93
C SER A 740 -16.39 23.47 -20.63
N LEU A 741 -16.17 23.48 -21.95
CA LEU A 741 -16.30 24.68 -22.79
C LEU A 741 -17.75 25.00 -23.19
N ARG A 742 -18.68 24.03 -23.10
CA ARG A 742 -20.04 24.16 -23.65
C ARG A 742 -20.79 25.37 -23.08
N GLN A 743 -20.66 25.58 -21.77
CA GLN A 743 -21.40 26.61 -21.03
C GLN A 743 -20.69 27.98 -20.95
N ILE A 744 -19.55 28.17 -21.63
CA ILE A 744 -18.74 29.38 -21.52
C ILE A 744 -19.04 30.32 -22.70
N SER A 745 -19.38 31.58 -22.41
CA SER A 745 -19.56 32.63 -23.41
C SER A 745 -18.20 33.17 -23.89
N GLY A 746 -18.11 33.60 -25.15
CA GLY A 746 -16.88 34.16 -25.74
C GLY A 746 -15.98 33.15 -26.47
N ILE A 747 -16.29 31.85 -26.42
CA ILE A 747 -15.59 30.81 -27.20
C ILE A 747 -16.39 30.51 -28.49
N PRO A 748 -15.77 30.56 -29.68
CA PRO A 748 -16.46 30.19 -30.92
C PRO A 748 -16.97 28.74 -30.92
N GLU A 749 -18.15 28.52 -31.49
CA GLU A 749 -18.86 27.23 -31.44
C GLU A 749 -18.04 26.05 -31.98
N ARG A 750 -17.21 26.28 -33.01
CA ARG A 750 -16.32 25.25 -33.55
C ARG A 750 -15.35 24.68 -32.50
N PHE A 751 -14.82 25.52 -31.60
CA PHE A 751 -13.89 25.06 -30.56
C PHE A 751 -14.61 24.31 -29.46
N LYS A 752 -15.85 24.69 -29.13
CA LYS A 752 -16.70 23.93 -28.20
C LYS A 752 -17.02 22.53 -28.71
N ARG A 753 -17.14 22.37 -30.03
CA ARG A 753 -17.37 21.06 -30.67
C ARG A 753 -16.12 20.19 -30.72
N ILE A 754 -14.94 20.77 -30.93
CA ILE A 754 -13.69 20.02 -31.12
C ILE A 754 -13.04 19.66 -29.78
N PHE A 755 -13.08 20.57 -28.79
CA PHE A 755 -12.48 20.37 -27.46
C PHE A 755 -13.51 19.83 -26.45
N VAL A 756 -14.16 18.72 -26.81
CA VAL A 756 -15.08 18.00 -25.92
C VAL A 756 -14.32 17.20 -24.88
N THR A 757 -14.83 17.21 -23.64
CA THR A 757 -14.26 16.43 -22.54
C THR A 757 -14.99 15.11 -22.35
N ALA A 758 -14.40 14.20 -21.56
CA ALA A 758 -15.00 12.92 -21.19
C ALA A 758 -16.39 13.07 -20.55
N HIS A 759 -16.68 14.21 -19.90
CA HIS A 759 -17.98 14.50 -19.29
C HIS A 759 -18.99 15.11 -20.27
N ASP A 760 -18.53 15.63 -21.42
CA ASP A 760 -19.39 16.19 -22.47
C ASP A 760 -19.94 15.12 -23.42
N ILE A 761 -19.22 14.00 -23.53
CA ILE A 761 -19.48 12.90 -24.46
C ILE A 761 -20.50 11.95 -23.86
N THR A 762 -21.50 11.55 -24.66
CA THR A 762 -22.50 10.60 -24.17
C THR A 762 -21.90 9.19 -24.03
N PRO A 763 -22.43 8.37 -23.09
CA PRO A 763 -21.94 7.00 -22.88
C PRO A 763 -21.98 6.13 -24.15
N GLU A 764 -22.97 6.37 -25.03
CA GLU A 764 -23.08 5.68 -26.32
C GLU A 764 -21.86 5.93 -27.20
N TRP A 765 -21.44 7.19 -27.38
CA TRP A 765 -20.28 7.54 -28.19
C TRP A 765 -18.99 6.93 -27.65
N HIS A 766 -18.85 6.82 -26.32
CA HIS A 766 -17.71 6.11 -25.72
C HIS A 766 -17.65 4.64 -26.14
N VAL A 767 -18.77 3.92 -26.09
CA VAL A 767 -18.82 2.50 -26.45
C VAL A 767 -18.64 2.31 -27.96
N ARG A 768 -19.24 3.17 -28.79
CA ARG A 768 -19.08 3.13 -30.24
C ARG A 768 -17.62 3.34 -30.64
N MET A 769 -16.92 4.29 -30.01
CA MET A 769 -15.49 4.50 -30.24
C MET A 769 -14.66 3.30 -29.79
N GLN A 770 -14.98 2.72 -28.64
CA GLN A 770 -14.33 1.49 -28.18
C GLN A 770 -14.51 0.35 -29.18
N ALA A 771 -15.72 0.16 -29.70
CA ALA A 771 -16.05 -0.87 -30.69
C ALA A 771 -15.28 -0.67 -32.01
N ALA A 772 -15.18 0.57 -32.49
CA ALA A 772 -14.43 0.92 -33.69
C ALA A 772 -12.96 0.45 -33.62
N PHE A 773 -12.28 0.73 -32.51
CA PHE A 773 -10.93 0.24 -32.27
C PHE A 773 -10.88 -1.28 -32.03
N GLN A 774 -11.85 -1.85 -31.28
CA GLN A 774 -11.86 -3.26 -30.94
C GLN A 774 -11.95 -4.17 -32.17
N LYS A 775 -12.69 -3.74 -33.20
CA LYS A 775 -12.87 -4.45 -34.48
C LYS A 775 -11.56 -4.84 -35.17
N TYR A 776 -10.53 -4.00 -35.05
CA TYR A 776 -9.20 -4.24 -35.63
C TYR A 776 -8.10 -4.43 -34.57
N THR A 777 -8.49 -4.91 -33.39
CA THR A 777 -7.58 -5.19 -32.27
C THR A 777 -7.58 -6.68 -31.93
N ASP A 778 -6.41 -7.34 -32.00
CA ASP A 778 -6.27 -8.77 -31.74
C ASP A 778 -6.56 -9.10 -30.27
N ASN A 779 -6.01 -8.31 -29.33
CA ASN A 779 -6.28 -8.42 -27.89
C ASN A 779 -7.55 -7.62 -27.52
N ALA A 780 -7.57 -6.88 -26.42
CA ALA A 780 -8.70 -6.06 -26.00
C ALA A 780 -8.37 -4.56 -25.97
N VAL A 781 -9.41 -3.76 -25.77
CA VAL A 781 -9.35 -2.29 -25.66
C VAL A 781 -9.66 -1.86 -24.23
N SER A 782 -8.70 -1.20 -23.58
CA SER A 782 -8.95 -0.49 -22.33
C SER A 782 -9.58 0.87 -22.63
N LYS A 783 -10.84 1.03 -22.23
CA LYS A 783 -11.58 2.27 -22.35
C LYS A 783 -12.52 2.40 -21.16
N THR A 784 -12.48 3.55 -20.49
CA THR A 784 -13.46 3.87 -19.45
C THR A 784 -14.63 4.62 -20.05
N VAL A 785 -15.86 4.17 -19.78
CA VAL A 785 -17.07 4.94 -20.08
C VAL A 785 -17.37 5.83 -18.88
N ASN A 786 -17.09 7.12 -19.02
CA ASN A 786 -17.30 8.08 -17.94
C ASN A 786 -18.76 8.54 -17.93
N PHE A 787 -19.31 8.66 -16.73
CA PHE A 787 -20.66 9.17 -16.49
C PHE A 787 -20.63 10.40 -15.59
N PRO A 788 -21.51 11.39 -15.81
CA PRO A 788 -21.73 12.44 -14.82
C PRO A 788 -22.34 11.87 -13.54
N ASN A 789 -22.20 12.59 -12.43
CA ASN A 789 -22.73 12.16 -11.12
C ASN A 789 -24.24 11.83 -11.17
N ASN A 790 -25.01 12.59 -11.94
CA ASN A 790 -26.46 12.41 -12.09
C ASN A 790 -26.90 11.27 -13.03
N ALA A 791 -25.97 10.47 -13.58
CA ALA A 791 -26.30 9.33 -14.42
C ALA A 791 -27.14 8.30 -13.66
N LYS A 792 -28.06 7.63 -14.35
CA LYS A 792 -28.95 6.63 -13.76
C LYS A 792 -28.37 5.22 -13.90
N VAL A 793 -28.84 4.29 -13.08
CA VAL A 793 -28.52 2.86 -13.17
C VAL A 793 -28.80 2.31 -14.58
N ASP A 794 -29.89 2.78 -15.21
CA ASP A 794 -30.26 2.38 -16.57
C ASP A 794 -29.25 2.80 -17.64
N ASP A 795 -28.49 3.86 -17.42
CA ASP A 795 -27.46 4.27 -18.37
C ASP A 795 -26.27 3.30 -18.36
N VAL A 796 -25.93 2.74 -17.19
CA VAL A 796 -24.93 1.66 -17.06
C VAL A 796 -25.42 0.39 -17.75
N ARG A 797 -26.71 0.03 -17.56
CA ARG A 797 -27.34 -1.11 -18.23
C ARG A 797 -27.21 -1.00 -19.75
N LYS A 798 -27.55 0.15 -20.31
CA LYS A 798 -27.45 0.42 -21.76
C LYS A 798 -26.04 0.26 -22.26
N VAL A 799 -25.04 0.77 -21.53
CA VAL A 799 -23.63 0.64 -21.92
C VAL A 799 -23.18 -0.81 -21.96
N TYR A 800 -23.52 -1.62 -20.96
CA TYR A 800 -23.17 -3.05 -20.94
C TYR A 800 -23.81 -3.82 -22.09
N MET A 801 -25.10 -3.59 -22.35
CA MET A 801 -25.79 -4.22 -23.48
C MET A 801 -25.26 -3.74 -24.84
N LEU A 802 -24.94 -2.44 -24.97
CA LEU A 802 -24.36 -1.88 -26.19
C LEU A 802 -22.96 -2.45 -26.44
N ALA A 803 -22.13 -2.57 -25.41
CA ALA A 803 -20.80 -3.18 -25.53
C ALA A 803 -20.89 -4.65 -25.97
N TYR A 804 -21.84 -5.41 -25.42
CA TYR A 804 -22.09 -6.78 -25.86
C TYR A 804 -22.49 -6.84 -27.34
N ARG A 805 -23.46 -6.04 -27.76
CA ARG A 805 -23.98 -6.02 -29.14
C ARG A 805 -22.98 -5.48 -30.16
N SER A 806 -22.09 -4.56 -29.74
CA SER A 806 -21.10 -3.92 -30.62
C SER A 806 -19.81 -4.73 -30.78
N GLY A 807 -19.74 -5.95 -30.24
CA GLY A 807 -18.56 -6.81 -30.39
C GLY A 807 -17.39 -6.48 -29.47
N CYS A 808 -17.59 -5.64 -28.44
CA CYS A 808 -16.53 -5.36 -27.46
C CYS A 808 -16.15 -6.64 -26.69
N LYS A 809 -14.89 -6.76 -26.25
CA LYS A 809 -14.42 -7.90 -25.43
C LYS A 809 -14.65 -7.70 -23.92
N GLY A 810 -14.90 -6.46 -23.52
CA GLY A 810 -15.27 -6.07 -22.16
C GLY A 810 -15.52 -4.57 -22.10
N VAL A 811 -15.98 -4.08 -20.96
CA VAL A 811 -16.20 -2.65 -20.73
C VAL A 811 -16.12 -2.32 -19.24
N THR A 812 -15.63 -1.13 -18.94
CA THR A 812 -15.60 -0.57 -17.59
C THR A 812 -16.30 0.77 -17.59
N VAL A 813 -17.10 1.00 -16.55
CA VAL A 813 -17.82 2.25 -16.32
C VAL A 813 -17.24 2.97 -15.12
N TYR A 814 -17.27 4.30 -15.17
CA TYR A 814 -16.91 5.12 -14.03
C TYR A 814 -17.89 6.29 -13.92
N ARG A 815 -18.66 6.31 -12.83
CA ARG A 815 -19.56 7.43 -12.53
C ARG A 815 -18.85 8.43 -11.64
N ASP A 816 -18.88 9.70 -12.02
CA ASP A 816 -18.28 10.75 -11.22
C ASP A 816 -18.87 10.80 -9.79
N ALA A 817 -18.01 11.07 -8.81
CA ALA A 817 -18.29 11.00 -7.37
C ALA A 817 -18.77 9.63 -6.82
N SER A 818 -18.62 8.53 -7.57
CA SER A 818 -18.91 7.18 -7.06
C SER A 818 -17.87 6.60 -6.09
N ARG A 819 -16.70 7.25 -5.93
CA ARG A 819 -15.62 6.83 -5.02
C ARG A 819 -15.09 7.99 -4.16
N GLU A 820 -14.67 7.67 -2.94
CA GLU A 820 -14.16 8.62 -1.93
C GLU A 820 -12.78 9.23 -2.27
N GLU A 821 -11.92 8.52 -3.02
CA GLU A 821 -10.64 9.03 -3.54
C GLU A 821 -10.71 9.09 -5.09
N GLN A 822 -10.42 10.26 -5.68
CA GLN A 822 -10.35 10.47 -7.13
C GLN A 822 -8.91 10.82 -7.54
N VAL A 823 -8.45 10.32 -8.69
CA VAL A 823 -7.05 10.49 -9.15
C VAL A 823 -6.86 11.80 -9.95
N LEU A 824 -7.93 12.31 -10.57
CA LEU A 824 -7.96 13.55 -11.36
C LEU A 824 -9.17 14.37 -10.89
N GLU A 825 -8.98 15.63 -10.49
CA GLU A 825 -10.04 16.47 -9.90
C GLU A 825 -10.12 17.84 -10.58
N THR A 826 -11.34 18.36 -10.73
CA THR A 826 -11.62 19.79 -11.01
C THR A 826 -12.09 20.49 -9.74
N LYS A 827 -11.96 21.83 -9.63
CA LYS A 827 -12.36 22.61 -8.43
C LYS A 827 -13.82 22.36 -7.98
N LYS A 828 -14.73 22.06 -8.91
CA LYS A 828 -16.15 21.79 -8.61
C LYS A 828 -16.33 20.54 -7.74
N THR A 829 -15.55 19.50 -8.02
CA THR A 829 -15.48 18.23 -7.24
C THR A 829 -14.92 18.44 -5.82
N GLU A 830 -14.00 19.40 -5.64
CA GLU A 830 -13.43 19.74 -4.33
C GLU A 830 -14.46 20.40 -3.40
N MET A 831 -15.37 21.21 -3.94
CA MET A 831 -16.42 21.88 -3.16
C MET A 831 -17.53 20.94 -2.68
N GLU A 832 -17.90 19.93 -3.48
CA GLU A 832 -18.97 18.98 -3.10
C GLU A 832 -18.52 18.01 -1.99
N ARG A 833 -17.24 17.66 -1.92
CA ARG A 833 -16.67 16.76 -0.88
C ARG A 833 -16.51 17.38 0.51
N ARG A 834 -16.50 18.70 0.67
CA ARG A 834 -16.36 19.37 1.99
C ARG A 834 -17.55 19.17 2.95
N SER A 835 -18.52 18.35 2.56
CA SER A 835 -19.73 18.04 3.32
C SER A 835 -19.66 16.75 4.19
N GLN A 836 -18.50 16.10 4.35
CA GLN A 836 -18.34 14.95 5.27
C GLN A 836 -17.89 15.37 6.69
N LYS A 837 -18.61 14.86 7.71
CA LYS A 837 -18.51 15.22 9.13
C LYS A 837 -17.08 15.05 9.68
N THR A 838 -16.49 16.16 10.12
CA THR A 838 -15.28 16.17 10.94
C THR A 838 -15.56 15.65 12.34
N LYS A 839 -14.58 14.97 12.95
CA LYS A 839 -14.66 14.47 14.33
C LYS A 839 -14.99 15.63 15.27
N LYS A 840 -16.11 15.55 16.00
CA LYS A 840 -16.47 16.54 17.03
C LYS A 840 -15.41 16.55 18.14
N GLU A 841 -14.98 17.74 18.57
CA GLU A 841 -14.02 17.90 19.67
C GLU A 841 -14.62 17.39 20.99
N THR A 842 -13.77 16.86 21.87
CA THR A 842 -14.21 16.36 23.18
C THR A 842 -14.31 17.56 24.13
N PRO A 843 -15.48 17.84 24.72
CA PRO A 843 -15.66 19.01 25.58
C PRO A 843 -14.89 18.85 26.89
N GLU A 844 -14.37 19.97 27.44
CA GLU A 844 -13.69 19.97 28.74
C GLU A 844 -14.64 19.66 29.92
N LYS A 845 -15.94 19.94 29.76
CA LYS A 845 -16.99 19.64 30.75
C LYS A 845 -18.14 18.88 30.09
N ALA A 846 -18.63 17.85 30.76
CA ALA A 846 -19.77 17.07 30.33
C ALA A 846 -20.61 16.61 31.53
N TYR A 847 -21.91 16.50 31.34
CA TYR A 847 -22.88 16.11 32.38
C TYR A 847 -23.48 14.77 32.00
N GLY A 848 -23.57 13.82 32.95
CA GLY A 848 -23.94 12.46 32.61
C GLY A 848 -24.90 11.76 33.56
N VAL A 849 -25.71 10.89 32.97
CA VAL A 849 -26.65 10.00 33.67
C VAL A 849 -26.01 8.62 33.80
N ARG A 850 -26.21 7.97 34.95
CA ARG A 850 -25.74 6.61 35.21
C ARG A 850 -26.89 5.69 35.55
N LEU A 851 -27.01 4.58 34.84
CA LEU A 851 -27.92 3.49 35.17
C LEU A 851 -27.17 2.21 35.52
N ARG A 852 -27.84 1.36 36.31
CA ARG A 852 -27.35 0.05 36.72
C ARG A 852 -28.32 -1.02 36.23
N LYS A 853 -27.82 -2.01 35.50
CA LYS A 853 -28.56 -3.24 35.16
C LYS A 853 -27.84 -4.46 35.75
N LYS A 854 -28.60 -5.45 36.20
CA LYS A 854 -28.07 -6.73 36.67
C LYS A 854 -27.91 -7.66 35.48
N THR A 855 -26.78 -8.34 35.37
CA THR A 855 -26.49 -9.31 34.31
C THR A 855 -25.96 -10.61 34.92
N GLY A 856 -25.95 -11.70 34.15
CA GLY A 856 -25.41 -12.99 34.62
C GLY A 856 -23.90 -12.98 34.91
N CYS A 857 -23.19 -11.92 34.51
CA CYS A 857 -21.76 -11.71 34.75
C CYS A 857 -21.48 -10.66 35.84
N GLY A 858 -22.52 -10.11 36.49
CA GLY A 858 -22.40 -9.05 37.50
C GLY A 858 -23.21 -7.80 37.16
N ASN A 859 -23.17 -6.79 38.03
CA ASN A 859 -23.86 -5.53 37.82
C ASN A 859 -23.12 -4.68 36.79
N ILE A 860 -23.77 -4.30 35.70
CA ILE A 860 -23.22 -3.34 34.75
C ILE A 860 -23.71 -1.94 35.06
N TYR A 861 -22.83 -0.97 34.85
CA TYR A 861 -23.10 0.44 35.04
C TYR A 861 -22.80 1.17 33.74
N THR A 862 -23.84 1.67 33.09
CA THR A 862 -23.75 2.48 31.88
C THR A 862 -23.87 3.94 32.27
N LYS A 863 -22.90 4.75 31.86
CA LYS A 863 -22.88 6.20 32.06
C LYS A 863 -22.83 6.88 30.70
N VAL A 864 -23.76 7.78 30.43
CA VAL A 864 -23.79 8.57 29.19
C VAL A 864 -23.58 10.02 29.57
N PHE A 865 -22.61 10.67 28.96
CA PHE A 865 -22.27 12.08 29.18
C PHE A 865 -22.61 12.91 27.94
N SER A 866 -23.22 14.06 28.18
CA SER A 866 -23.60 15.04 27.18
C SER A 866 -22.88 16.37 27.39
N ASN A 867 -22.70 17.13 26.31
CA ASN A 867 -22.15 18.48 26.35
C ASN A 867 -23.18 19.49 26.89
N GLU A 868 -22.80 20.77 26.96
CA GLU A 868 -23.64 21.87 27.44
C GLU A 868 -24.92 22.10 26.60
N HIS A 869 -24.95 21.56 25.37
CA HIS A 869 -26.10 21.59 24.46
C HIS A 869 -26.97 20.33 24.54
N ASN A 870 -26.75 19.49 25.56
CA ASN A 870 -27.45 18.23 25.78
C ASN A 870 -27.23 17.18 24.68
N GLU A 871 -26.19 17.32 23.86
CA GLU A 871 -25.80 16.31 22.87
C GLU A 871 -24.88 15.26 23.51
N PRO A 872 -25.11 13.96 23.26
CA PRO A 872 -24.30 12.90 23.85
C PRO A 872 -22.92 12.83 23.19
N VAL A 873 -21.88 12.83 24.01
CA VAL A 873 -20.48 12.89 23.56
C VAL A 873 -19.64 11.70 24.01
N GLU A 874 -19.96 11.09 25.15
CA GLU A 874 -19.20 9.97 25.71
C GLU A 874 -20.07 8.95 26.43
N VAL A 875 -19.69 7.68 26.35
CA VAL A 875 -20.31 6.55 27.05
C VAL A 875 -19.23 5.82 27.83
N PHE A 876 -19.45 5.60 29.12
CA PHE A 876 -18.62 4.76 29.97
C PHE A 876 -19.41 3.55 30.46
N ILE A 877 -18.79 2.38 30.39
CA ILE A 877 -19.41 1.13 30.82
C ILE A 877 -18.49 0.50 31.86
N THR A 878 -19.04 0.12 33.01
CA THR A 878 -18.28 -0.52 34.08
C THR A 878 -19.01 -1.76 34.57
N LEU A 879 -18.33 -2.91 34.58
CA LEU A 879 -18.86 -4.14 35.16
C LEU A 879 -18.34 -4.29 36.60
N GLY A 880 -19.26 -4.28 37.58
CA GLY A 880 -18.93 -4.33 39.00
C GLY A 880 -18.39 -5.70 39.43
N LYS A 881 -17.22 -5.69 40.10
CA LYS A 881 -16.51 -6.88 40.60
C LYS A 881 -16.06 -7.86 39.51
N ALA A 882 -15.78 -7.38 38.30
CA ALA A 882 -15.18 -8.18 37.22
C ALA A 882 -13.67 -7.87 37.07
N GLY A 883 -12.86 -8.91 36.84
CA GLY A 883 -11.44 -8.78 36.48
C GLY A 883 -11.14 -9.40 35.11
N GLY A 884 -10.03 -8.99 34.48
CA GLY A 884 -9.54 -9.60 33.23
C GLY A 884 -10.29 -9.17 31.95
N CYS A 885 -10.55 -10.13 31.05
CA CYS A 885 -11.06 -9.91 29.69
C CYS A 885 -12.43 -9.20 29.62
N ALA A 886 -13.31 -9.41 30.59
CA ALA A 886 -14.63 -8.77 30.60
C ALA A 886 -14.55 -7.25 30.79
N ALA A 887 -13.59 -6.77 31.62
CA ALA A 887 -13.37 -5.33 31.81
C ALA A 887 -12.78 -4.68 30.54
N ALA A 888 -11.80 -5.35 29.90
CA ALA A 888 -11.23 -4.90 28.63
C ALA A 888 -12.28 -4.86 27.51
N PHE A 889 -13.17 -5.85 27.46
CA PHE A 889 -14.28 -5.88 26.51
C PHE A 889 -15.27 -4.73 26.73
N THR A 890 -15.70 -4.49 27.97
CA THR A 890 -16.61 -3.37 28.28
C THR A 890 -15.97 -1.99 28.07
N GLU A 891 -14.66 -1.85 28.30
CA GLU A 891 -13.94 -0.60 28.00
C GLU A 891 -13.77 -0.39 26.49
N GLY A 892 -13.48 -1.46 25.73
CA GLY A 892 -13.44 -1.43 24.27
C GLY A 892 -14.79 -1.01 23.67
N LEU A 893 -15.88 -1.59 24.17
CA LEU A 893 -17.24 -1.22 23.79
C LEU A 893 -17.55 0.26 24.10
N ALA A 894 -17.23 0.71 25.32
CA ALA A 894 -17.44 2.10 25.74
C ALA A 894 -16.70 3.12 24.84
N ARG A 895 -15.45 2.80 24.46
CA ARG A 895 -14.65 3.64 23.54
C ARG A 895 -15.21 3.64 22.13
N ALA A 896 -15.70 2.49 21.63
CA ALA A 896 -16.32 2.39 20.32
C ALA A 896 -17.63 3.21 20.25
N CYS A 897 -18.51 3.08 21.25
CA CYS A 897 -19.72 3.90 21.38
C CYS A 897 -19.39 5.40 21.44
N SER A 898 -18.42 5.79 22.28
CA SER A 898 -18.00 7.20 22.39
C SER A 898 -17.41 7.74 21.09
N LEU A 899 -16.66 6.92 20.34
CA LEU A 899 -16.11 7.32 19.04
C LEU A 899 -17.21 7.49 18.00
N ALA A 900 -18.18 6.57 17.95
CA ALA A 900 -19.32 6.68 17.04
C ALA A 900 -20.12 7.97 17.28
N LEU A 901 -20.40 8.34 18.54
CA LEU A 901 -21.04 9.61 18.88
C LEU A 901 -20.24 10.82 18.39
N LYS A 902 -18.90 10.78 18.52
CA LYS A 902 -18.01 11.87 18.05
C LYS A 902 -17.95 12.01 16.53
N TYR A 903 -18.32 10.97 15.78
CA TYR A 903 -18.50 11.01 14.31
C TYR A 903 -19.97 11.21 13.90
N GLY A 904 -20.84 11.49 14.85
CA GLY A 904 -22.21 11.94 14.61
C GLY A 904 -23.25 10.84 14.52
N ALA A 905 -22.98 9.66 15.09
CA ALA A 905 -24.00 8.67 15.43
C ALA A 905 -24.85 9.17 16.61
N SER A 906 -26.10 8.77 16.66
CA SER A 906 -27.05 9.03 17.74
C SER A 906 -27.03 7.90 18.78
N LEU A 907 -27.53 8.18 19.98
CA LEU A 907 -27.68 7.15 21.02
C LEU A 907 -28.72 6.09 20.63
N LYS A 908 -29.72 6.43 19.81
CA LYS A 908 -30.71 5.47 19.33
C LYS A 908 -30.10 4.46 18.35
N GLU A 909 -29.25 4.92 17.43
CA GLU A 909 -28.49 4.02 16.55
C GLU A 909 -27.57 3.09 17.37
N LEU A 910 -26.95 3.58 18.45
CA LEU A 910 -26.17 2.73 19.35
C LEU A 910 -27.02 1.74 20.15
N GLU A 911 -28.23 2.13 20.55
CA GLU A 911 -29.17 1.23 21.21
C GLU A 911 -29.57 0.09 20.28
N ASP A 912 -30.01 0.42 19.06
CA ASP A 912 -30.51 -0.55 18.07
C ASP A 912 -29.44 -1.59 17.68
N GLU A 913 -28.18 -1.15 17.52
CA GLU A 913 -27.05 -2.04 17.21
C GLU A 913 -26.64 -2.96 18.36
N LEU A 914 -26.87 -2.53 19.62
CA LEU A 914 -26.44 -3.29 20.81
C LEU A 914 -27.56 -4.16 21.40
N MET A 915 -28.82 -3.86 21.09
CA MET A 915 -29.98 -4.56 21.60
C MET A 915 -30.08 -5.99 21.05
N GLY A 916 -30.45 -6.95 21.89
CA GLY A 916 -30.66 -8.34 21.45
C GLY A 916 -29.38 -9.19 21.39
N ILE A 917 -28.19 -8.62 21.57
CA ILE A 917 -26.95 -9.38 21.60
C ILE A 917 -26.93 -10.29 22.84
N SER A 918 -26.88 -11.60 22.63
CA SER A 918 -26.99 -12.60 23.69
C SER A 918 -25.65 -13.25 24.06
N CYS A 919 -25.56 -13.76 25.29
CA CYS A 919 -24.46 -14.61 25.72
C CYS A 919 -24.97 -15.81 26.54
N HIS A 920 -24.05 -16.69 26.93
CA HIS A 920 -24.34 -17.92 27.67
C HIS A 920 -24.84 -17.68 29.12
N LYS A 921 -24.81 -16.45 29.64
CA LYS A 921 -25.23 -16.08 31.00
C LYS A 921 -26.27 -14.95 30.97
N GLN A 922 -27.53 -15.33 30.83
CA GLN A 922 -28.68 -14.44 30.78
C GLN A 922 -29.29 -14.27 32.17
N GLU A 923 -29.89 -13.11 32.45
CA GLU A 923 -30.43 -12.78 33.77
C GLU A 923 -31.85 -12.18 33.64
N GLY A 924 -32.79 -12.60 34.48
CA GLY A 924 -34.16 -12.09 34.51
C GLY A 924 -35.17 -12.88 33.65
N ILE A 925 -36.45 -12.51 33.77
CA ILE A 925 -37.59 -13.18 33.12
C ILE A 925 -38.49 -12.10 32.48
N GLY A 926 -39.09 -12.40 31.32
CA GLY A 926 -40.00 -11.47 30.63
C GLY A 926 -39.29 -10.29 29.94
N HIS A 927 -39.95 -9.14 29.83
CA HIS A 927 -39.43 -7.93 29.17
C HIS A 927 -38.14 -7.39 29.80
N ASN A 928 -37.94 -7.64 31.10
CA ASN A 928 -36.73 -7.25 31.85
C ASN A 928 -35.58 -8.27 31.74
N ARG A 929 -35.70 -9.29 30.90
CA ARG A 929 -34.62 -10.26 30.66
C ARG A 929 -33.44 -9.59 29.96
N VAL A 930 -32.26 -9.68 30.54
CA VAL A 930 -31.01 -9.17 29.99
C VAL A 930 -30.24 -10.33 29.36
N LEU A 931 -29.98 -10.24 28.05
CA LEU A 931 -29.41 -11.34 27.27
C LEU A 931 -27.89 -11.41 27.34
N SER A 932 -27.23 -10.29 27.58
CA SER A 932 -25.79 -10.20 27.78
C SER A 932 -25.40 -8.89 28.46
N CYS A 933 -24.11 -8.72 28.75
CA CYS A 933 -23.58 -7.43 29.18
C CYS A 933 -23.77 -6.32 28.13
N ILE A 934 -23.85 -6.66 26.83
CA ILE A 934 -24.03 -5.68 25.75
C ILE A 934 -25.50 -5.26 25.64
N ASP A 935 -26.40 -6.24 25.66
CA ASP A 935 -27.84 -6.00 25.72
C ASP A 935 -28.23 -5.19 26.96
N ALA A 936 -27.53 -5.39 28.07
CA ALA A 936 -27.69 -4.58 29.28
C ALA A 936 -27.32 -3.10 29.08
N VAL A 937 -26.36 -2.80 28.21
CA VAL A 937 -25.98 -1.42 27.85
C VAL A 937 -27.06 -0.80 26.98
N ALA A 938 -27.54 -1.53 25.96
CA ALA A 938 -28.64 -1.09 25.10
C ALA A 938 -29.90 -0.75 25.92
N LYS A 939 -30.33 -1.66 26.79
CA LYS A 939 -31.47 -1.45 27.70
C LYS A 939 -31.22 -0.33 28.72
N SER A 940 -29.97 -0.04 29.06
CA SER A 940 -29.66 1.12 29.90
C SER A 940 -29.75 2.42 29.09
N ILE A 941 -29.43 2.41 27.80
CA ILE A 941 -29.60 3.59 26.94
C ILE A 941 -31.11 3.81 26.72
N GLU A 942 -31.87 2.77 26.36
CA GLU A 942 -33.33 2.81 26.22
C GLU A 942 -34.03 3.40 27.46
N ASP A 943 -33.71 2.90 28.66
CA ASP A 943 -34.25 3.40 29.93
C ASP A 943 -33.92 4.89 30.20
N MET A 944 -32.79 5.41 29.70
CA MET A 944 -32.42 6.82 29.88
C MET A 944 -33.28 7.76 29.02
N PHE A 945 -33.89 7.26 27.95
CA PHE A 945 -34.72 8.04 27.03
C PHE A 945 -36.23 7.77 27.20
N GLY A 946 -36.62 6.71 27.89
CA GLY A 946 -38.03 6.35 28.12
C GLY A 946 -38.72 7.15 29.23
N GLN A 947 -39.52 8.17 28.86
CA GLN A 947 -40.79 8.39 29.56
C GLN A 947 -41.70 7.18 29.30
N LYS A 948 -42.47 6.76 30.32
CA LYS A 948 -43.47 5.69 30.30
C LYS A 948 -44.10 5.49 28.91
N VAL A 949 -43.85 4.34 28.29
CA VAL A 949 -44.73 3.80 27.25
C VAL A 949 -45.24 2.46 27.75
N ASP A 950 -46.55 2.42 27.96
CA ASP A 950 -47.32 1.23 28.26
C ASP A 950 -47.12 0.13 27.22
N GLN A 951 -47.09 -1.10 27.73
CA GLN A 951 -47.52 -2.35 27.10
C GLN A 951 -47.51 -2.43 25.56
N LYS A 952 -46.50 -3.13 24.99
CA LYS A 952 -46.73 -4.04 23.85
C LYS A 952 -45.93 -5.34 24.00
N SER A 953 -46.66 -6.43 23.78
CA SER A 953 -46.41 -7.84 24.06
C SER A 953 -45.28 -8.52 23.28
N ASN A 954 -44.61 -9.50 23.90
CA ASN A 954 -43.78 -10.49 23.23
C ASN A 954 -44.57 -11.27 22.15
N SER A 955 -44.19 -11.18 20.88
CA SER A 955 -44.72 -12.01 19.80
C SER A 955 -43.90 -13.30 19.67
N LEU A 956 -44.51 -14.45 19.99
CA LEU A 956 -43.95 -15.80 19.75
C LEU A 956 -44.51 -16.44 18.46
N GLY A 957 -45.19 -15.65 17.62
CA GLY A 957 -45.87 -16.08 16.40
C GLY A 957 -47.39 -15.94 16.48
N ALA A 958 -48.06 -16.18 15.36
CA ALA A 958 -49.51 -16.18 15.24
C ALA A 958 -50.04 -17.62 15.36
N CYS A 959 -51.19 -17.78 16.02
CA CYS A 959 -51.88 -19.07 16.12
C CYS A 959 -52.16 -19.60 14.70
N PRO A 960 -51.74 -20.83 14.37
CA PRO A 960 -51.95 -21.39 13.03
C PRO A 960 -53.44 -21.59 12.69
N VAL A 961 -54.34 -21.51 13.69
CA VAL A 961 -55.78 -21.71 13.52
C VAL A 961 -56.53 -20.39 13.34
N CYS A 962 -56.25 -19.36 14.14
CA CYS A 962 -57.03 -18.11 14.12
C CYS A 962 -56.20 -16.84 13.93
N GLY A 963 -54.89 -16.96 13.76
CA GLY A 963 -53.97 -15.83 13.60
C GLY A 963 -53.75 -14.98 14.86
N SER A 964 -54.49 -15.22 15.94
CA SER A 964 -54.32 -14.51 17.21
C SER A 964 -53.02 -14.91 17.90
N GLN A 965 -52.52 -14.06 18.78
CA GLN A 965 -51.20 -14.23 19.37
C GLN A 965 -51.14 -15.46 20.29
N VAL A 966 -50.12 -16.31 20.10
CA VAL A 966 -49.85 -17.46 20.98
C VAL A 966 -48.89 -17.07 22.09
N ILE A 967 -49.10 -17.67 23.27
CA ILE A 967 -48.28 -17.47 24.47
C ILE A 967 -47.82 -18.81 25.02
N TYR A 968 -46.63 -18.86 25.61
CA TYR A 968 -46.06 -20.08 26.17
C TYR A 968 -46.40 -20.19 27.66
N ILE A 969 -47.17 -21.21 28.04
CA ILE A 969 -47.56 -21.46 29.43
C ILE A 969 -47.35 -22.96 29.73
N GLU A 970 -46.67 -23.26 30.84
CA GLU A 970 -46.51 -24.63 31.39
C GLU A 970 -45.93 -25.67 30.40
N GLY A 971 -45.05 -25.24 29.49
CA GLY A 971 -44.44 -26.15 28.51
C GLY A 971 -45.22 -26.29 27.20
N CYS A 972 -46.27 -25.49 26.99
CA CYS A 972 -47.08 -25.50 25.77
C CYS A 972 -47.30 -24.10 25.18
N LEU A 973 -47.27 -24.00 23.86
CA LEU A 973 -47.79 -22.86 23.09
C LEU A 973 -49.32 -22.90 23.13
N ARG A 974 -49.96 -21.88 23.72
CA ARG A 974 -51.43 -21.77 23.80
C ARG A 974 -51.95 -20.47 23.20
N CYS A 975 -53.08 -20.55 22.50
CA CYS A 975 -53.82 -19.41 21.98
C CYS A 975 -55.08 -19.19 22.84
N ILE A 976 -55.17 -18.07 23.53
CA ILE A 976 -56.29 -17.78 24.45
C ILE A 976 -57.59 -17.54 23.68
N SER A 977 -57.51 -17.04 22.44
CA SER A 977 -58.69 -16.69 21.64
C SER A 977 -59.43 -17.88 21.03
N CYS A 978 -58.77 -19.01 20.81
CA CYS A 978 -59.38 -20.19 20.18
C CYS A 978 -59.03 -21.51 20.87
N ASN A 979 -58.41 -21.45 22.06
CA ASN A 979 -57.95 -22.61 22.84
C ASN A 979 -56.97 -23.57 22.13
N PHE A 980 -56.35 -23.16 21.03
CA PHE A 980 -55.26 -23.94 20.40
C PHE A 980 -54.12 -24.16 21.40
N SER A 981 -53.58 -25.38 21.48
CA SER A 981 -52.53 -25.78 22.44
C SER A 981 -51.57 -26.77 21.78
N GLN A 982 -50.27 -26.50 21.83
CA GLN A 982 -49.21 -27.37 21.32
C GLN A 982 -48.06 -27.43 22.32
N CYS A 983 -47.86 -28.60 22.93
CA CYS A 983 -46.84 -28.86 23.94
C CYS A 983 -45.60 -29.50 23.31
N GLU A 984 -44.41 -29.17 23.80
CA GLU A 984 -43.17 -29.90 23.46
C GLU A 984 -43.01 -31.19 24.26
#